data_AF-A0A6N9HJX7-F1
#
_entry.id   AF-A0A6N9HJX7-F1
#
_cell.length_a   1.000
_cell.length_b   1.000
_cell.length_c   1.000
_cell.angle_alpha   90.00
_cell.angle_beta   90.00
_cell.angle_gamma   90.00
#
_symmetry.space_group_name_H-M   'P 1'
#
loop_
_entity.id
_entity.type
_entity.pdbx_description
1 polymer ?
#
loop_
_entity_poly.entity_id
_entity_poly.type
_entity_poly.pdbx_seq_one_letter_code
_entity_poly.pdbx_strand_id
1 'polypeptide(L)'
;MPSLVTLISRSPAENASYVDAGANIVLTFSGPVKAGTGKVEIVGGYGRFALSEPMSSGFITISGNTVTIDLPRDLPFYSHIRVSFTENWLLDSAGTSVSGPGDFNFWTGLSATPLTMEGTNGVDRLVGSELVDYLGGLGGNDEVIGNGGDDVLAGGAGDDRVWGDDGNDWVLGGAGNDQLWGDYGDDVLEGGSGDDELIDLHGKNTLYGGEGNDAIYVSGGDDLVYGGSGDDRILASDGDIVFGDEGNDSFKLQLLGWSGSGKVDGGGGDDNFDIGLNKTKSGMLSLAGGSGRDTYLLSLWRYGEGTYQCEITDFEAGANGDKIDLTSVIRHIELEYRWREGNPFAPGGFLRLRADGNDTVLILKGDSEETLLRFKNVPLGQLTGDNFVGGFRPDGGSQGLTLQGTGGNDELHGYAADDLLIGEDGDDKLIGAGGNDVLRGGTGADTLDGGDGDDVLDGGAGNDSLSGGWGKNSLRGGEGDDRIWAGGSDYTAEGNEGDDFITADGTGRIFGGEGNDVLTYFNSSLYAGTVNLDGGAGDDIINIKNHYGHFGASTITARGGVGRDTFNLRTATDITISDFTAGTDGDLIDVMDLLPASIQVNPFGSGGYLRLRQEGMNTVLELDQDGAAGTAAHWRDLITFSNTSATDFTRNNFVPGLSPTGENEGKSLVGGDGKDELRGGFLNDTLDGGDGDDRLNGEAGRDVLHGGAGNDVLNGGEGDDWLGGGAGFDVVQMPNTRTTVNIWREGGSIKIQDLDGNGGIDTLDGVERLQLRGSTVAFDGEGSGGQIYRLYQAAFDRKPDMVGAGFWILQADRGVSLQNIAEGFVTSDEFKRLYGSNPTNGELVDLLYQNVQHRKPGAEDRAFWIDVLDRKLAPLSSVLASFSESQENVVNLAAIVGAGFEYIPWMG
;
A
#
# COMPACT_ATOMS: atom_id res chain seq x y z
N MET A 1 -4.80 -69.45 4.20
CA MET A 1 -3.33 -69.49 4.07
C MET A 1 -2.94 -68.30 3.20
N PRO A 2 -1.90 -67.52 3.52
CA PRO A 2 -1.39 -66.52 2.59
C PRO A 2 -0.83 -67.24 1.35
N SER A 3 -0.90 -66.58 0.18
CA SER A 3 -0.26 -67.12 -1.03
C SER A 3 1.24 -67.31 -0.80
N LEU A 4 1.81 -68.37 -1.39
CA LEU A 4 3.25 -68.63 -1.39
C LEU A 4 3.96 -67.99 -2.61
N VAL A 5 3.21 -67.38 -3.52
CA VAL A 5 3.75 -66.68 -4.69
C VAL A 5 4.31 -65.34 -4.24
N THR A 6 5.55 -65.04 -4.65
CA THR A 6 6.30 -63.82 -4.28
C THR A 6 6.90 -63.18 -5.53
N LEU A 7 7.13 -61.87 -5.52
CA LEU A 7 7.83 -61.18 -6.60
C LEU A 7 9.30 -61.66 -6.69
N ILE A 8 9.76 -61.96 -7.90
CA ILE A 8 11.16 -62.29 -8.22
C ILE A 8 11.90 -61.07 -8.76
N SER A 9 11.33 -60.37 -9.73
CA SER A 9 11.95 -59.22 -10.38
C SER A 9 10.92 -58.21 -10.88
N ARG A 10 11.38 -56.96 -11.00
CA ARG A 10 10.66 -55.84 -11.59
C ARG A 10 11.56 -55.15 -12.61
N SER A 11 10.99 -54.75 -13.73
CA SER A 11 11.61 -53.92 -14.77
C SER A 11 10.61 -52.82 -15.10
N PRO A 12 10.91 -51.52 -14.91
CA PRO A 12 12.17 -50.99 -14.38
C PRO A 12 12.49 -51.44 -12.95
N ALA A 13 13.77 -51.44 -12.59
CA ALA A 13 14.21 -51.72 -11.23
C ALA A 13 13.83 -50.56 -10.29
N GLU A 14 13.67 -50.85 -8.99
CA GLU A 14 13.48 -49.80 -7.97
C GLU A 14 14.65 -48.79 -8.02
N ASN A 15 14.32 -47.51 -8.04
CA ASN A 15 15.21 -46.36 -8.16
C ASN A 15 16.09 -46.37 -9.43
N ALA A 16 15.68 -47.04 -10.51
CA ALA A 16 16.36 -46.92 -11.79
C ALA A 16 16.31 -45.46 -12.30
N SER A 17 17.33 -45.05 -13.05
CA SER A 17 17.39 -43.74 -13.72
C SER A 17 17.56 -43.91 -15.22
N TYR A 18 17.14 -42.90 -16.00
CA TYR A 18 17.18 -42.91 -17.47
C TYR A 18 16.42 -44.08 -18.08
N VAL A 19 15.26 -44.39 -17.51
CA VAL A 19 14.32 -45.34 -18.10
C VAL A 19 13.69 -44.69 -19.33
N ASP A 20 13.53 -45.45 -20.40
CA ASP A 20 12.80 -45.00 -21.59
C ASP A 20 11.34 -44.71 -21.20
N ALA A 21 10.82 -43.55 -21.61
CA ALA A 21 9.46 -43.13 -21.35
C ALA A 21 8.42 -44.14 -21.87
N GLY A 22 8.71 -44.82 -22.98
CA GLY A 22 7.86 -45.88 -23.57
C GLY A 22 8.12 -47.28 -23.01
N ALA A 23 8.90 -47.43 -21.93
CA ALA A 23 9.21 -48.74 -21.38
C ALA A 23 8.03 -49.39 -20.64
N ASN A 24 7.67 -50.61 -21.04
CA ASN A 24 6.69 -51.43 -20.33
C ASN A 24 7.15 -51.78 -18.90
N ILE A 25 6.20 -51.80 -17.96
CA ILE A 25 6.44 -52.26 -16.60
C ILE A 25 6.19 -53.76 -16.52
N VAL A 26 7.25 -54.53 -16.30
CA VAL A 26 7.23 -56.00 -16.29
C VAL A 26 7.57 -56.52 -14.90
N LEU A 27 6.65 -57.28 -14.32
CA LEU A 27 6.77 -57.93 -13.01
C LEU A 27 6.78 -59.45 -13.17
N THR A 28 7.78 -60.12 -12.59
CA THR A 28 7.89 -61.59 -12.65
C THR A 28 7.80 -62.18 -11.24
N PHE A 29 7.00 -63.24 -11.09
CA PHE A 29 6.68 -63.89 -9.81
C PHE A 29 7.19 -65.34 -9.73
N SER A 30 7.25 -65.89 -8.51
CA SER A 30 7.76 -67.24 -8.23
C SER A 30 6.82 -68.39 -8.64
N GLY A 31 5.58 -68.08 -9.03
CA GLY A 31 4.62 -69.03 -9.56
C GLY A 31 3.54 -68.35 -10.41
N PRO A 32 2.67 -69.11 -11.10
CA PRO A 32 1.68 -68.53 -12.00
C PRO A 32 0.62 -67.71 -11.27
N VAL A 33 0.28 -66.56 -11.85
CA VAL A 33 -0.67 -65.58 -11.32
C VAL A 33 -1.84 -65.35 -12.28
N LYS A 34 -2.93 -64.79 -11.76
CA LYS A 34 -4.13 -64.40 -12.51
C LYS A 34 -4.61 -63.03 -12.05
N ALA A 35 -5.32 -62.32 -12.92
CA ALA A 35 -5.92 -61.04 -12.59
C ALA A 35 -6.88 -61.19 -11.40
N GLY A 36 -6.73 -60.32 -10.42
CA GLY A 36 -7.69 -60.15 -9.34
C GLY A 36 -8.66 -59.00 -9.62
N THR A 37 -9.40 -58.57 -8.59
CA THR A 37 -10.40 -57.49 -8.70
C THR A 37 -9.83 -56.10 -8.39
N GLY A 38 -8.57 -56.02 -7.98
CA GLY A 38 -7.88 -54.75 -7.70
C GLY A 38 -7.31 -54.06 -8.95
N LYS A 39 -6.51 -53.01 -8.71
CA LYS A 39 -5.94 -52.12 -9.71
C LYS A 39 -4.42 -51.96 -9.56
N VAL A 40 -3.78 -51.48 -10.62
CA VAL A 40 -2.44 -50.86 -10.59
C VAL A 40 -2.59 -49.36 -10.75
N GLU A 41 -1.85 -48.61 -9.93
CA GLU A 41 -1.85 -47.15 -9.90
C GLU A 41 -0.45 -46.63 -10.18
N ILE A 42 -0.28 -45.85 -11.25
CA ILE A 42 1.01 -45.28 -11.67
C ILE A 42 0.90 -43.77 -11.57
N VAL A 43 1.76 -43.16 -10.76
CA VAL A 43 1.76 -41.73 -10.49
C VAL A 43 3.12 -41.15 -10.84
N GLY A 44 3.17 -40.10 -11.66
CA GLY A 44 4.39 -39.44 -12.13
C GLY A 44 4.37 -37.94 -11.86
N GLY A 45 5.54 -37.30 -11.90
CA GLY A 45 5.66 -35.83 -11.89
C GLY A 45 5.08 -35.17 -10.63
N TYR A 46 5.40 -35.67 -9.44
CA TYR A 46 4.87 -35.18 -8.15
C TYR A 46 3.33 -35.21 -8.03
N GLY A 47 2.67 -36.11 -8.75
CA GLY A 47 1.21 -36.28 -8.69
C GLY A 47 0.45 -35.66 -9.85
N ARG A 48 1.15 -35.05 -10.82
CA ARG A 48 0.55 -34.46 -12.03
C ARG A 48 0.12 -35.51 -13.05
N PHE A 49 0.83 -36.63 -13.16
CA PHE A 49 0.41 -37.78 -13.94
C PHE A 49 -0.17 -38.86 -13.02
N ALA A 50 -1.36 -39.37 -13.31
CA ALA A 50 -1.92 -40.52 -12.60
C ALA A 50 -2.72 -41.44 -13.53
N LEU A 51 -2.41 -42.74 -13.50
CA LEU A 51 -3.13 -43.80 -14.20
C LEU A 51 -3.59 -44.85 -13.19
N SER A 52 -4.87 -45.23 -13.20
CA SER A 52 -5.45 -46.22 -12.27
C SER A 52 -6.24 -47.29 -13.03
N GLU A 53 -5.57 -48.38 -13.39
CA GLU A 53 -6.11 -49.41 -14.28
C GLU A 53 -6.52 -50.68 -13.53
N PRO A 54 -7.72 -51.24 -13.77
CA PRO A 54 -8.08 -52.55 -13.24
C PRO A 54 -7.23 -53.65 -13.87
N MET A 55 -6.97 -54.72 -13.13
CA MET A 55 -6.14 -55.83 -13.61
C MET A 55 -6.75 -56.63 -14.78
N SER A 56 -8.01 -56.32 -15.14
CA SER A 56 -8.68 -56.81 -16.35
C SER A 56 -8.53 -55.88 -17.56
N SER A 57 -7.77 -54.78 -17.45
CA SER A 57 -7.58 -53.80 -18.51
C SER A 57 -6.84 -54.40 -19.71
N GLY A 58 -7.11 -53.86 -20.90
CA GLY A 58 -6.45 -54.27 -22.16
C GLY A 58 -4.94 -54.00 -22.17
N PHE A 59 -4.49 -53.09 -21.32
CA PHE A 59 -3.09 -52.70 -21.12
C PHE A 59 -2.29 -53.69 -20.25
N ILE A 60 -2.94 -54.69 -19.65
CA ILE A 60 -2.29 -55.62 -18.71
C ILE A 60 -2.35 -57.03 -19.28
N THR A 61 -1.17 -57.54 -19.63
CA THR A 61 -1.01 -58.90 -20.11
C THR A 61 -0.41 -59.79 -19.02
N ILE A 62 -1.15 -60.80 -18.59
CA ILE A 62 -0.67 -61.82 -17.65
C ILE A 62 -0.36 -63.11 -18.40
N SER A 63 0.92 -63.47 -18.45
CA SER A 63 1.41 -64.69 -19.10
C SER A 63 2.15 -65.57 -18.10
N GLY A 64 1.46 -66.60 -17.60
CA GLY A 64 2.02 -67.51 -16.61
C GLY A 64 2.35 -66.80 -15.30
N ASN A 65 3.63 -66.59 -15.03
CA ASN A 65 4.15 -65.91 -13.83
C ASN A 65 4.63 -64.48 -14.10
N THR A 66 4.40 -63.93 -15.31
CA THR A 66 4.79 -62.57 -15.68
C THR A 66 3.57 -61.70 -15.92
N VAL A 67 3.61 -60.49 -15.39
CA VAL A 67 2.64 -59.41 -15.63
C VAL A 67 3.37 -58.31 -16.39
N THR A 68 2.89 -57.99 -17.58
CA THR A 68 3.35 -56.86 -18.38
C THR A 68 2.26 -55.81 -18.40
N ILE A 69 2.61 -54.59 -17.99
CA ILE A 69 1.77 -53.41 -18.08
C ILE A 69 2.30 -52.61 -19.27
N ASP A 70 1.54 -52.64 -20.34
CA ASP A 70 1.77 -51.95 -21.62
C ASP A 70 0.96 -50.66 -21.58
N LEU A 71 1.63 -49.54 -21.29
CA LEU A 71 0.94 -48.30 -20.89
C LEU A 71 0.14 -47.72 -22.07
N PRO A 72 -1.05 -47.13 -21.81
CA PRO A 72 -1.87 -46.51 -22.85
C PRO A 72 -1.24 -45.27 -23.52
N ARG A 73 -0.25 -44.67 -22.85
CA ARG A 73 0.57 -43.54 -23.30
C ARG A 73 1.93 -43.61 -22.61
N ASP A 74 2.93 -42.98 -23.20
CA ASP A 74 4.29 -42.93 -22.64
C ASP A 74 4.33 -42.24 -21.27
N LEU A 75 5.31 -42.60 -20.45
CA LEU A 75 5.55 -41.98 -19.16
C LEU A 75 6.13 -40.57 -19.34
N PRO A 76 5.82 -39.61 -18.45
CA PRO A 76 6.39 -38.27 -18.54
C PRO A 76 7.92 -38.31 -18.59
N PHE A 77 8.55 -37.51 -19.45
CA PHE A 77 10.00 -37.40 -19.55
C PHE A 77 10.60 -36.74 -18.29
N TYR A 78 11.86 -37.08 -17.98
CA TYR A 78 12.61 -36.58 -16.82
C TYR A 78 11.86 -36.63 -15.46
N SER A 79 10.99 -37.62 -15.27
CA SER A 79 10.04 -37.63 -14.17
C SER A 79 10.23 -38.80 -13.22
N HIS A 80 9.96 -38.54 -11.95
CA HIS A 80 9.91 -39.56 -10.92
C HIS A 80 8.55 -40.29 -10.96
N ILE A 81 8.58 -41.58 -11.27
CA ILE A 81 7.41 -42.45 -11.41
C ILE A 81 7.29 -43.33 -10.18
N ARG A 82 6.11 -43.39 -9.57
CA ARG A 82 5.70 -44.36 -8.54
C ARG A 82 4.67 -45.32 -9.11
N VAL A 83 4.85 -46.61 -8.84
CA VAL A 83 3.89 -47.67 -9.15
C VAL A 83 3.38 -48.28 -7.84
N SER A 84 2.06 -48.39 -7.73
CA SER A 84 1.31 -48.77 -6.53
C SER A 84 0.22 -49.78 -6.88
N PHE A 85 -0.22 -50.59 -5.92
CA PHE A 85 -1.14 -51.70 -6.17
C PHE A 85 -2.21 -51.80 -5.08
N THR A 86 -3.48 -51.96 -5.47
CA THR A 86 -4.58 -52.05 -4.51
C THR A 86 -4.75 -53.48 -3.95
N GLU A 87 -5.59 -53.64 -2.93
CA GLU A 87 -5.95 -54.96 -2.42
C GLU A 87 -6.54 -55.86 -3.51
N ASN A 88 -6.21 -57.15 -3.46
CA ASN A 88 -6.70 -58.18 -4.38
C ASN A 88 -6.42 -57.90 -5.87
N TRP A 89 -5.37 -57.13 -6.20
CA TRP A 89 -4.96 -56.89 -7.58
C TRP A 89 -4.50 -58.17 -8.30
N LEU A 90 -3.82 -59.11 -7.62
CA LEU A 90 -3.41 -60.41 -8.19
C LEU A 90 -3.84 -61.61 -7.34
N LEU A 91 -4.13 -62.72 -8.00
CA LEU A 91 -4.45 -64.01 -7.39
C LEU A 91 -3.46 -65.09 -7.85
N ASP A 92 -3.16 -66.06 -6.99
CA ASP A 92 -2.41 -67.25 -7.38
C ASP A 92 -3.29 -68.28 -8.11
N SER A 93 -2.68 -69.38 -8.55
CA SER A 93 -3.38 -70.44 -9.27
C SER A 93 -4.52 -71.10 -8.48
N ALA A 94 -4.50 -71.01 -7.14
CA ALA A 94 -5.53 -71.52 -6.24
C ALA A 94 -6.61 -70.46 -5.90
N GLY A 95 -6.49 -69.23 -6.44
CA GLY A 95 -7.44 -68.14 -6.22
C GLY A 95 -7.19 -67.37 -4.92
N THR A 96 -6.03 -67.54 -4.30
CA THR A 96 -5.64 -66.78 -3.09
C THR A 96 -4.94 -65.49 -3.49
N SER A 97 -5.25 -64.39 -2.80
CA SER A 97 -4.63 -63.07 -3.04
C SER A 97 -3.11 -63.12 -2.86
N VAL A 98 -2.37 -62.63 -3.85
CA VAL A 98 -0.92 -62.48 -3.81
C VAL A 98 -0.59 -61.16 -3.14
N SER A 99 0.25 -61.17 -2.11
CA SER A 99 0.73 -59.94 -1.47
C SER A 99 1.43 -59.07 -2.52
N GLY A 100 1.02 -57.79 -2.63
CA GLY A 100 1.62 -56.86 -3.57
C GLY A 100 3.13 -56.68 -3.37
N PRO A 101 3.89 -56.29 -4.42
CA PRO A 101 5.35 -56.15 -4.38
C PRO A 101 5.87 -54.98 -3.51
N GLY A 102 4.97 -54.24 -2.84
CA GLY A 102 5.23 -52.91 -2.31
C GLY A 102 5.26 -51.87 -3.44
N ASP A 103 4.95 -50.62 -3.11
CA ASP A 103 5.10 -49.50 -4.05
C ASP A 103 6.57 -49.37 -4.45
N PHE A 104 6.83 -48.99 -5.70
CA PHE A 104 8.19 -48.79 -6.21
C PHE A 104 8.32 -47.60 -7.13
N ASN A 105 9.53 -47.05 -7.23
CA ASN A 105 9.78 -45.83 -7.99
C ASN A 105 10.94 -45.96 -8.99
N PHE A 106 10.97 -45.14 -10.04
CA PHE A 106 12.08 -44.98 -11.00
C PHE A 106 12.03 -43.61 -11.71
N TRP A 107 13.07 -43.25 -12.45
CA TRP A 107 13.19 -42.00 -13.22
C TRP A 107 13.31 -42.26 -14.73
N THR A 108 12.54 -41.52 -15.53
CA THR A 108 12.67 -41.46 -16.99
C THR A 108 13.75 -40.44 -17.41
N GLY A 109 14.34 -40.55 -18.62
CA GLY A 109 15.35 -39.54 -19.04
C GLY A 109 16.05 -39.69 -20.41
N LEU A 110 15.62 -40.58 -21.30
CA LEU A 110 16.00 -40.60 -22.74
C LEU A 110 14.79 -41.13 -23.53
N SER A 111 14.49 -40.56 -24.70
CA SER A 111 13.56 -41.15 -25.67
C SER A 111 14.32 -41.57 -26.93
N ALA A 112 14.17 -42.82 -27.36
CA ALA A 112 14.79 -43.34 -28.58
C ALA A 112 13.88 -43.20 -29.82
N THR A 113 12.66 -42.71 -29.62
CA THR A 113 11.63 -42.47 -30.63
C THR A 113 10.95 -41.15 -30.34
N PRO A 114 10.41 -40.47 -31.36
CA PRO A 114 9.63 -39.27 -31.10
C PRO A 114 8.40 -39.59 -30.25
N LEU A 115 8.06 -38.64 -29.38
CA LEU A 115 6.99 -38.71 -28.41
C LEU A 115 5.70 -38.17 -29.02
N THR A 116 4.58 -38.80 -28.63
CA THR A 116 3.24 -38.29 -28.90
C THR A 116 2.47 -38.29 -27.60
N MET A 117 2.24 -37.11 -27.04
CA MET A 117 1.65 -36.95 -25.72
C MET A 117 0.45 -36.02 -25.76
N GLU A 118 -0.60 -36.41 -25.03
CA GLU A 118 -1.79 -35.62 -24.80
C GLU A 118 -1.98 -35.49 -23.28
N GLY A 119 -2.20 -34.26 -22.83
CA GLY A 119 -2.55 -33.90 -21.47
C GLY A 119 -3.98 -34.31 -21.11
N THR A 120 -4.62 -33.51 -20.31
CA THR A 120 -5.96 -33.68 -19.76
C THR A 120 -6.68 -32.34 -19.78
N ASN A 121 -7.86 -32.24 -19.16
CA ASN A 121 -8.56 -30.94 -19.05
C ASN A 121 -8.19 -30.19 -17.76
N GLY A 122 -7.02 -30.45 -17.18
CA GLY A 122 -6.48 -29.66 -16.09
C GLY A 122 -4.96 -29.54 -16.20
N VAL A 123 -4.38 -28.62 -15.43
CA VAL A 123 -2.95 -28.24 -15.44
C VAL A 123 -2.00 -29.43 -15.60
N ASP A 124 -1.39 -29.54 -16.77
CA ASP A 124 -0.43 -30.54 -17.19
C ASP A 124 0.97 -29.94 -17.40
N ARG A 125 1.97 -30.82 -17.40
CA ARG A 125 3.33 -30.47 -17.84
C ARG A 125 3.82 -31.55 -18.78
N LEU A 126 4.01 -31.20 -20.04
CA LEU A 126 4.47 -32.06 -21.12
C LEU A 126 5.89 -31.63 -21.50
N VAL A 127 6.79 -32.60 -21.62
CA VAL A 127 8.18 -32.35 -22.00
C VAL A 127 8.57 -33.38 -23.04
N GLY A 128 8.97 -32.88 -24.20
CA GLY A 128 9.47 -33.62 -25.34
C GLY A 128 10.88 -34.17 -25.13
N SER A 129 11.50 -34.47 -26.25
CA SER A 129 12.77 -35.14 -26.43
C SER A 129 13.62 -34.36 -27.43
N GLU A 130 14.71 -34.95 -27.91
CA GLU A 130 15.61 -34.30 -28.89
C GLU A 130 15.23 -34.72 -30.34
N LEU A 131 13.97 -35.09 -30.56
CA LEU A 131 13.42 -35.61 -31.80
C LEU A 131 12.07 -34.93 -32.08
N VAL A 132 11.59 -35.02 -33.31
CA VAL A 132 10.31 -34.44 -33.80
C VAL A 132 9.07 -34.96 -33.05
N ASP A 133 8.65 -34.24 -32.03
CA ASP A 133 7.60 -34.61 -31.09
C ASP A 133 6.24 -33.96 -31.41
N TYR A 134 5.19 -34.55 -30.84
CA TYR A 134 3.80 -34.10 -30.97
C TYR A 134 3.16 -34.02 -29.59
N LEU A 135 3.03 -32.82 -29.03
CA LEU A 135 2.58 -32.61 -27.65
C LEU A 135 1.35 -31.70 -27.62
N GLY A 136 0.30 -32.09 -26.90
CA GLY A 136 -0.93 -31.29 -26.73
C GLY A 136 -1.39 -31.24 -25.27
N GLY A 137 -1.53 -30.05 -24.67
CA GLY A 137 -2.00 -29.86 -23.29
C GLY A 137 -3.48 -30.18 -23.10
N LEU A 138 -4.31 -29.86 -24.11
CA LEU A 138 -5.77 -29.96 -24.18
C LEU A 138 -6.49 -28.86 -23.42
N GLY A 139 -6.56 -28.90 -22.09
CA GLY A 139 -7.14 -27.77 -21.39
C GLY A 139 -6.75 -27.70 -19.93
N GLY A 140 -6.94 -26.53 -19.31
CA GLY A 140 -6.17 -26.14 -18.14
C GLY A 140 -4.99 -25.29 -18.56
N ASN A 141 -4.29 -24.71 -17.58
CA ASN A 141 -3.14 -23.84 -17.80
C ASN A 141 -1.88 -24.70 -17.79
N ASP A 142 -1.41 -25.07 -18.97
CA ASP A 142 -0.45 -26.14 -19.20
C ASP A 142 0.97 -25.61 -19.48
N GLU A 143 1.93 -26.50 -19.35
CA GLU A 143 3.33 -26.22 -19.67
C GLU A 143 3.83 -27.25 -20.69
N VAL A 144 4.13 -26.84 -21.92
CA VAL A 144 4.51 -27.72 -23.03
C VAL A 144 5.88 -27.32 -23.57
N ILE A 145 6.83 -28.26 -23.61
CA ILE A 145 8.23 -27.99 -23.97
C ILE A 145 8.70 -29.00 -25.02
N GLY A 146 9.18 -28.55 -26.18
CA GLY A 146 9.72 -29.38 -27.27
C GLY A 146 11.11 -29.93 -26.98
N ASN A 147 12.04 -29.05 -26.58
CA ASN A 147 13.50 -29.23 -26.46
C ASN A 147 14.24 -29.21 -27.80
N GLY A 148 14.18 -30.26 -28.60
CA GLY A 148 15.01 -30.34 -29.79
C GLY A 148 14.35 -31.13 -30.89
N GLY A 149 14.50 -30.69 -32.14
CA GLY A 149 13.79 -31.30 -33.27
C GLY A 149 12.71 -30.37 -33.79
N ASP A 150 12.17 -30.66 -34.97
CA ASP A 150 11.09 -29.85 -35.56
C ASP A 150 9.75 -30.33 -34.99
N ASP A 151 9.28 -29.71 -33.91
CA ASP A 151 8.19 -30.20 -33.07
C ASP A 151 6.83 -29.58 -33.43
N VAL A 152 5.75 -30.25 -33.01
CA VAL A 152 4.39 -29.70 -33.05
C VAL A 152 3.82 -29.67 -31.63
N LEU A 153 3.64 -28.47 -31.10
CA LEU A 153 3.29 -28.21 -29.72
C LEU A 153 1.98 -27.42 -29.64
N ALA A 154 1.06 -27.84 -28.78
CA ALA A 154 -0.21 -27.14 -28.55
C ALA A 154 -0.50 -27.00 -27.05
N GLY A 155 -0.81 -25.78 -26.59
CA GLY A 155 -1.33 -25.51 -25.25
C GLY A 155 -2.73 -26.09 -25.10
N GLY A 156 -3.68 -25.57 -25.87
CA GLY A 156 -5.06 -26.02 -25.86
C GLY A 156 -6.01 -24.94 -25.36
N ALA A 157 -6.69 -25.17 -24.25
CA ALA A 157 -7.63 -24.21 -23.69
C ALA A 157 -7.28 -23.89 -22.22
N GLY A 158 -6.91 -22.65 -21.93
CA GLY A 158 -6.38 -22.19 -20.66
C GLY A 158 -5.24 -21.20 -20.95
N ASP A 159 -4.65 -20.62 -19.91
CA ASP A 159 -3.49 -19.74 -20.10
C ASP A 159 -2.21 -20.59 -20.05
N ASP A 160 -1.67 -20.92 -21.21
CA ASP A 160 -0.64 -21.91 -21.42
C ASP A 160 0.76 -21.30 -21.58
N ARG A 161 1.79 -22.13 -21.38
CA ARG A 161 3.16 -21.79 -21.75
C ARG A 161 3.76 -22.85 -22.65
N VAL A 162 4.21 -22.45 -23.84
CA VAL A 162 4.72 -23.36 -24.85
C VAL A 162 6.09 -22.91 -25.36
N TRP A 163 7.08 -23.79 -25.32
CA TRP A 163 8.45 -23.55 -25.81
C TRP A 163 8.83 -24.57 -26.89
N GLY A 164 9.20 -24.08 -28.07
CA GLY A 164 9.81 -24.87 -29.15
C GLY A 164 11.23 -25.34 -28.80
N ASP A 165 12.07 -24.40 -28.36
CA ASP A 165 13.51 -24.55 -28.10
C ASP A 165 14.36 -24.65 -29.40
N ASP A 166 15.10 -25.74 -29.65
CA ASP A 166 15.99 -25.88 -30.82
C ASP A 166 15.30 -26.65 -31.96
N GLY A 167 14.95 -26.02 -33.07
CA GLY A 167 14.27 -26.70 -34.18
C GLY A 167 13.42 -25.76 -35.00
N ASN A 168 12.80 -26.23 -36.09
CA ASN A 168 11.77 -25.45 -36.77
C ASN A 168 10.41 -25.91 -36.26
N ASP A 169 9.88 -25.19 -35.29
CA ASP A 169 8.76 -25.64 -34.48
C ASP A 169 7.43 -25.03 -34.93
N TRP A 170 6.36 -25.78 -34.69
CA TRP A 170 4.98 -25.32 -34.78
C TRP A 170 4.40 -25.23 -33.38
N VAL A 171 4.22 -24.00 -32.90
CA VAL A 171 3.82 -23.67 -31.53
C VAL A 171 2.43 -23.01 -31.55
N LEU A 172 1.45 -23.68 -30.95
CA LEU A 172 0.05 -23.24 -30.91
C LEU A 172 -0.36 -22.96 -29.46
N GLY A 173 -0.87 -21.76 -29.16
CA GLY A 173 -1.46 -21.41 -27.85
C GLY A 173 -2.82 -22.05 -27.71
N GLY A 174 -3.79 -21.56 -28.47
CA GLY A 174 -5.15 -22.06 -28.51
C GLY A 174 -6.14 -21.03 -27.96
N ALA A 175 -6.81 -21.32 -26.84
CA ALA A 175 -7.77 -20.41 -26.25
C ALA A 175 -7.40 -20.06 -24.81
N GLY A 176 -7.21 -18.79 -24.51
CA GLY A 176 -6.69 -18.29 -23.24
C GLY A 176 -5.58 -17.30 -23.51
N ASN A 177 -4.97 -16.74 -22.46
CA ASN A 177 -3.88 -15.78 -22.63
C ASN A 177 -2.54 -16.52 -22.55
N ASP A 178 -2.01 -16.90 -23.70
CA ASP A 178 -0.91 -17.84 -23.83
C ASP A 178 0.47 -17.15 -23.93
N GLN A 179 1.52 -17.89 -23.59
CA GLN A 179 2.92 -17.44 -23.78
C GLN A 179 3.69 -18.44 -24.63
N LEU A 180 4.15 -17.99 -25.80
CA LEU A 180 4.75 -18.83 -26.83
C LEU A 180 6.19 -18.39 -27.15
N TRP A 181 7.11 -19.35 -27.17
CA TRP A 181 8.52 -19.16 -27.54
C TRP A 181 8.94 -20.11 -28.65
N GLY A 182 9.47 -19.55 -29.75
CA GLY A 182 10.10 -20.34 -30.84
C GLY A 182 11.55 -20.70 -30.52
N ASP A 183 12.31 -19.72 -30.03
CA ASP A 183 13.76 -19.80 -29.73
C ASP A 183 14.67 -19.94 -30.95
N TYR A 184 15.18 -21.12 -31.30
CA TYR A 184 16.19 -21.30 -32.36
C TYR A 184 15.65 -22.11 -33.54
N GLY A 185 15.24 -21.42 -34.61
CA GLY A 185 14.98 -22.05 -35.89
C GLY A 185 14.16 -21.14 -36.79
N ASP A 186 13.57 -21.69 -37.85
CA ASP A 186 12.57 -20.99 -38.64
C ASP A 186 11.18 -21.45 -38.16
N ASP A 187 10.61 -20.77 -37.17
CA ASP A 187 9.45 -21.22 -36.40
C ASP A 187 8.12 -20.64 -36.89
N VAL A 188 7.02 -21.30 -36.50
CA VAL A 188 5.66 -20.74 -36.62
C VAL A 188 4.96 -20.75 -35.27
N LEU A 189 4.55 -19.56 -34.82
CA LEU A 189 3.80 -19.36 -33.58
C LEU A 189 2.39 -18.85 -33.92
N GLU A 190 1.36 -19.43 -33.29
CA GLU A 190 -0.04 -19.00 -33.40
C GLU A 190 -0.63 -18.90 -31.98
N GLY A 191 -0.96 -17.67 -31.54
CA GLY A 191 -1.55 -17.40 -30.22
C GLY A 191 -2.94 -18.00 -30.11
N GLY A 192 -3.86 -17.57 -30.96
CA GLY A 192 -5.20 -18.14 -31.07
C GLY A 192 -6.26 -17.16 -30.61
N SER A 193 -6.92 -17.41 -29.48
CA SER A 193 -7.90 -16.47 -28.91
C SER A 193 -7.56 -16.14 -27.47
N GLY A 194 -7.52 -14.85 -27.11
CA GLY A 194 -7.06 -14.35 -25.82
C GLY A 194 -5.94 -13.33 -26.05
N ASP A 195 -5.50 -12.65 -25.00
CA ASP A 195 -4.39 -11.71 -25.11
C ASP A 195 -3.07 -12.49 -24.96
N ASP A 196 -2.40 -12.78 -26.08
CA ASP A 196 -1.24 -13.69 -26.16
C ASP A 196 0.11 -12.97 -26.18
N GLU A 197 1.18 -13.65 -25.74
CA GLU A 197 2.56 -13.18 -25.82
C GLU A 197 3.40 -14.13 -26.68
N LEU A 198 3.88 -13.65 -27.84
CA LEU A 198 4.67 -14.43 -28.78
C LEU A 198 6.09 -13.86 -28.90
N ILE A 199 7.10 -14.70 -28.67
CA ILE A 199 8.51 -14.29 -28.67
C ILE A 199 9.35 -15.20 -29.55
N ASP A 200 10.07 -14.60 -30.51
CA ASP A 200 11.04 -15.30 -31.33
C ASP A 200 12.21 -14.41 -31.74
N LEU A 201 13.45 -14.87 -31.51
CA LEU A 201 14.65 -14.02 -31.59
C LEU A 201 15.69 -14.47 -32.62
N HIS A 202 15.45 -15.59 -33.31
CA HIS A 202 16.40 -16.14 -34.26
C HIS A 202 15.65 -16.78 -35.42
N GLY A 203 16.09 -16.52 -36.67
CA GLY A 203 15.66 -17.31 -37.83
C GLY A 203 14.81 -16.52 -38.80
N LYS A 204 13.91 -17.18 -39.53
CA LYS A 204 12.93 -16.55 -40.42
C LYS A 204 11.56 -17.07 -40.03
N ASN A 205 10.89 -16.30 -39.18
CA ASN A 205 9.78 -16.79 -38.40
C ASN A 205 8.45 -16.26 -38.93
N THR A 206 7.38 -17.02 -38.68
CA THR A 206 6.00 -16.60 -38.99
C THR A 206 5.18 -16.57 -37.71
N LEU A 207 4.67 -15.41 -37.32
CA LEU A 207 3.93 -15.23 -36.08
C LEU A 207 2.52 -14.73 -36.37
N TYR A 208 1.53 -15.33 -35.71
CA TYR A 208 0.12 -14.95 -35.75
C TYR A 208 -0.37 -14.72 -34.32
N GLY A 209 -0.76 -13.50 -33.96
CA GLY A 209 -1.36 -13.21 -32.66
C GLY A 209 -2.72 -13.90 -32.53
N GLY A 210 -3.70 -13.48 -33.34
CA GLY A 210 -5.01 -14.10 -33.42
C GLY A 210 -6.13 -13.16 -32.99
N GLU A 211 -7.04 -13.62 -32.15
CA GLU A 211 -8.08 -12.78 -31.54
C GLU A 211 -7.63 -12.31 -30.15
N GLY A 212 -7.49 -11.02 -29.90
CA GLY A 212 -7.08 -10.48 -28.60
C GLY A 212 -6.09 -9.34 -28.76
N ASN A 213 -5.64 -8.77 -27.66
CA ASN A 213 -4.62 -7.71 -27.69
C ASN A 213 -3.25 -8.34 -27.44
N ASP A 214 -2.56 -8.69 -28.52
CA ASP A 214 -1.39 -9.54 -28.48
C ASP A 214 -0.10 -8.74 -28.33
N ALA A 215 0.91 -9.37 -27.72
CA ALA A 215 2.25 -8.83 -27.58
C ALA A 215 3.24 -9.69 -28.37
N ILE A 216 3.69 -9.18 -29.52
CA ILE A 216 4.57 -9.90 -30.43
C ILE A 216 5.96 -9.26 -30.43
N TYR A 217 6.97 -10.05 -30.07
CA TYR A 217 8.36 -9.65 -30.12
C TYR A 217 9.17 -10.56 -31.04
N VAL A 218 9.55 -10.01 -32.20
CA VAL A 218 10.36 -10.72 -33.18
C VAL A 218 11.69 -10.01 -33.41
N SER A 219 12.77 -10.79 -33.52
CA SER A 219 14.06 -10.24 -33.92
C SER A 219 14.87 -11.21 -34.76
N GLY A 220 15.65 -10.67 -35.68
CA GLY A 220 16.76 -11.40 -36.28
C GLY A 220 16.34 -12.35 -37.38
N GLY A 221 15.84 -11.81 -38.48
CA GLY A 221 15.40 -12.57 -39.63
C GLY A 221 15.00 -11.65 -40.75
N ASP A 222 14.31 -12.20 -41.75
CA ASP A 222 13.27 -11.41 -42.43
C ASP A 222 11.97 -12.14 -42.09
N ASP A 223 11.25 -11.63 -41.11
CA ASP A 223 10.14 -12.30 -40.46
C ASP A 223 8.78 -11.86 -41.04
N LEU A 224 7.74 -12.68 -40.82
CA LEU A 224 6.37 -12.40 -41.23
C LEU A 224 5.46 -12.40 -40.00
N VAL A 225 4.87 -11.25 -39.68
CA VAL A 225 4.04 -11.06 -38.48
C VAL A 225 2.64 -10.61 -38.86
N TYR A 226 1.64 -11.23 -38.24
CA TYR A 226 0.25 -10.84 -38.26
C TYR A 226 -0.20 -10.64 -36.80
N GLY A 227 -0.68 -9.43 -36.48
CA GLY A 227 -1.30 -9.13 -35.18
C GLY A 227 -2.61 -9.89 -35.04
N GLY A 228 -3.60 -9.53 -35.85
CA GLY A 228 -4.86 -10.24 -35.94
C GLY A 228 -6.03 -9.30 -35.66
N SER A 229 -6.88 -9.62 -34.70
CA SER A 229 -7.96 -8.72 -34.29
C SER A 229 -7.77 -8.31 -32.84
N GLY A 230 -7.77 -7.02 -32.55
CA GLY A 230 -7.54 -6.45 -31.21
C GLY A 230 -6.41 -5.44 -31.25
N ASP A 231 -6.15 -4.73 -30.15
CA ASP A 231 -5.17 -3.65 -30.11
C ASP A 231 -3.77 -4.21 -29.82
N ASP A 232 -2.99 -4.54 -30.86
CA ASP A 232 -1.75 -5.31 -30.73
C ASP A 232 -0.51 -4.46 -30.43
N ARG A 233 0.52 -5.10 -29.86
CA ARG A 233 1.83 -4.51 -29.61
C ARG A 233 2.91 -5.31 -30.31
N ILE A 234 3.44 -4.75 -31.40
CA ILE A 234 4.40 -5.44 -32.26
C ILE A 234 5.75 -4.72 -32.23
N LEU A 235 6.78 -5.44 -31.81
CA LEU A 235 8.18 -5.02 -31.88
C LEU A 235 8.90 -5.89 -32.89
N ALA A 236 9.24 -5.27 -34.03
CA ALA A 236 9.87 -5.91 -35.18
C ALA A 236 11.09 -5.11 -35.69
N SER A 237 11.83 -5.73 -36.60
CA SER A 237 13.07 -5.23 -37.20
C SER A 237 12.90 -4.84 -38.69
N ASP A 238 13.90 -4.15 -39.25
CA ASP A 238 13.80 -3.50 -40.57
C ASP A 238 13.65 -4.46 -41.76
N GLY A 239 13.89 -5.76 -41.56
CA GLY A 239 13.73 -6.79 -42.59
C GLY A 239 12.31 -7.33 -42.72
N ASP A 240 11.46 -7.01 -41.76
CA ASP A 240 10.25 -7.77 -41.50
C ASP A 240 9.06 -7.25 -42.30
N ILE A 241 8.11 -8.14 -42.54
CA ILE A 241 6.80 -7.82 -43.09
C ILE A 241 5.79 -7.99 -41.97
N VAL A 242 5.18 -6.89 -41.55
CA VAL A 242 4.27 -6.82 -40.42
C VAL A 242 2.91 -6.32 -40.88
N PHE A 243 1.86 -6.98 -40.41
CA PHE A 243 0.47 -6.60 -40.55
C PHE A 243 -0.14 -6.52 -39.15
N GLY A 244 -0.73 -5.39 -38.77
CA GLY A 244 -1.54 -5.29 -37.54
C GLY A 244 -2.91 -5.96 -37.69
N ASP A 245 -3.53 -5.76 -38.86
CA ASP A 245 -4.85 -6.27 -39.24
C ASP A 245 -6.03 -5.44 -38.65
N GLU A 246 -6.89 -5.93 -37.76
CA GLU A 246 -8.00 -5.13 -37.19
C GLU A 246 -7.68 -4.69 -35.75
N GLY A 247 -7.83 -3.42 -35.40
CA GLY A 247 -7.57 -2.90 -34.06
C GLY A 247 -6.72 -1.64 -34.09
N ASN A 248 -6.50 -1.01 -32.93
CA ASN A 248 -5.60 0.14 -32.80
C ASN A 248 -4.21 -0.36 -32.39
N ASP A 249 -3.38 -0.67 -33.38
CA ASP A 249 -2.14 -1.38 -33.17
C ASP A 249 -0.98 -0.43 -32.85
N SER A 250 0.04 -0.97 -32.19
CA SER A 250 1.24 -0.23 -31.84
C SER A 250 2.50 -0.91 -32.33
N PHE A 251 3.20 -0.25 -33.24
CA PHE A 251 4.41 -0.73 -33.87
C PHE A 251 5.62 0.00 -33.31
N LYS A 252 6.55 -0.75 -32.72
CA LYS A 252 7.86 -0.22 -32.36
C LYS A 252 8.91 -0.78 -33.30
N LEU A 253 9.44 0.08 -34.16
CA LEU A 253 10.36 -0.33 -35.21
C LEU A 253 11.79 0.01 -34.77
N GLN A 254 12.40 -0.91 -34.00
CA GLN A 254 13.77 -0.76 -33.55
C GLN A 254 14.73 -1.15 -34.66
N LEU A 255 15.38 -0.15 -35.26
CA LEU A 255 16.35 -0.36 -36.34
C LEU A 255 17.65 -1.04 -35.86
N LEU A 256 17.61 -2.30 -35.44
CA LEU A 256 18.78 -3.09 -35.06
C LEU A 256 19.51 -3.62 -36.31
N GLY A 257 20.60 -2.92 -36.69
CA GLY A 257 21.78 -3.56 -37.29
C GLY A 257 21.83 -3.94 -38.78
N TRP A 258 20.75 -4.30 -39.50
CA TRP A 258 20.87 -4.89 -40.85
C TRP A 258 20.21 -4.09 -42.00
N SER A 259 20.62 -4.38 -43.25
CA SER A 259 20.34 -3.60 -44.47
C SER A 259 19.10 -4.09 -45.26
N GLY A 260 18.10 -4.64 -44.57
CA GLY A 260 16.84 -5.14 -45.14
C GLY A 260 15.86 -4.03 -45.52
N SER A 261 14.88 -4.33 -46.37
CA SER A 261 13.75 -3.44 -46.67
C SER A 261 12.48 -4.09 -46.15
N GLY A 262 11.86 -3.48 -45.14
CA GLY A 262 10.68 -4.00 -44.46
C GLY A 262 9.40 -3.28 -44.86
N LYS A 263 8.27 -3.90 -44.57
CA LYS A 263 6.94 -3.35 -44.78
C LYS A 263 6.15 -3.48 -43.48
N VAL A 264 5.51 -2.40 -43.06
CA VAL A 264 4.55 -2.44 -41.96
C VAL A 264 3.23 -1.87 -42.47
N ASP A 265 2.15 -2.59 -42.22
CA ASP A 265 0.78 -2.25 -42.57
C ASP A 265 -0.02 -2.29 -41.27
N GLY A 266 -0.57 -1.15 -40.85
CA GLY A 266 -1.38 -1.05 -39.63
C GLY A 266 -2.65 -1.86 -39.78
N GLY A 267 -3.49 -1.45 -40.72
CA GLY A 267 -4.65 -2.22 -41.14
C GLY A 267 -5.92 -1.42 -40.90
N GLY A 268 -6.72 -1.77 -39.91
CA GLY A 268 -7.97 -1.10 -39.61
C GLY A 268 -8.06 -0.68 -38.16
N GLY A 269 -7.99 0.61 -37.89
CA GLY A 269 -8.06 1.22 -36.57
C GLY A 269 -7.17 2.46 -36.55
N ASP A 270 -7.04 3.11 -35.40
CA ASP A 270 -6.18 4.27 -35.23
C ASP A 270 -4.79 3.78 -34.77
N ASP A 271 -3.92 3.44 -35.72
CA ASP A 271 -2.66 2.77 -35.44
C ASP A 271 -1.54 3.74 -35.02
N ASN A 272 -0.54 3.25 -34.29
CA ASN A 272 0.59 4.04 -33.82
C ASN A 272 1.95 3.45 -34.21
N PHE A 273 2.77 4.23 -34.90
CA PHE A 273 4.08 3.82 -35.40
C PHE A 273 5.20 4.62 -34.71
N ASP A 274 5.98 3.99 -33.82
CA ASP A 274 7.24 4.56 -33.29
C ASP A 274 8.40 4.21 -34.23
N ILE A 275 8.75 5.18 -35.06
CA ILE A 275 9.73 5.05 -36.13
C ILE A 275 11.07 5.59 -35.63
N GLY A 276 11.98 4.67 -35.28
CA GLY A 276 13.38 5.02 -35.10
C GLY A 276 14.01 5.39 -36.43
N LEU A 277 14.54 6.60 -36.60
CA LEU A 277 15.20 7.04 -37.83
C LEU A 277 16.74 6.99 -37.68
N ASN A 278 17.43 6.25 -38.56
CA ASN A 278 18.89 6.09 -38.55
C ASN A 278 19.53 6.34 -39.94
N LYS A 279 20.58 7.17 -39.99
CA LYS A 279 21.24 7.62 -41.23
C LYS A 279 22.14 6.57 -41.89
N THR A 280 22.66 5.58 -41.17
CA THR A 280 23.70 4.68 -41.71
C THR A 280 23.17 3.53 -42.58
N LYS A 281 21.87 3.49 -42.88
CA LYS A 281 21.18 2.34 -43.48
C LYS A 281 20.76 2.57 -44.94
N SER A 282 20.70 1.48 -45.71
CA SER A 282 20.47 1.50 -47.16
C SER A 282 19.16 0.84 -47.63
N GLY A 283 18.36 0.27 -46.72
CA GLY A 283 17.08 -0.34 -47.03
C GLY A 283 15.92 0.64 -46.82
N MET A 284 14.84 0.48 -47.59
CA MET A 284 13.64 1.31 -47.49
C MET A 284 12.64 0.67 -46.53
N LEU A 285 12.14 1.45 -45.57
CA LEU A 285 10.98 1.09 -44.76
C LEU A 285 9.72 1.69 -45.39
N SER A 286 8.79 0.83 -45.78
CA SER A 286 7.49 1.23 -46.34
C SER A 286 6.41 1.03 -45.29
N LEU A 287 5.69 2.10 -44.98
CA LEU A 287 4.59 2.12 -44.02
C LEU A 287 3.26 2.31 -44.74
N ALA A 288 2.25 1.58 -44.31
CA ALA A 288 0.85 1.82 -44.62
C ALA A 288 0.09 1.90 -43.29
N GLY A 289 -0.71 2.94 -43.12
CA GLY A 289 -1.59 3.05 -41.96
C GLY A 289 -2.85 2.20 -42.14
N GLY A 290 -3.42 2.24 -43.34
CA GLY A 290 -4.65 1.54 -43.66
C GLY A 290 -5.87 2.44 -43.48
N SER A 291 -6.86 2.01 -42.71
CA SER A 291 -8.08 2.77 -42.44
C SER A 291 -8.17 3.17 -40.97
N GLY A 292 -8.53 4.42 -40.72
CA GLY A 292 -8.58 4.98 -39.38
C GLY A 292 -7.79 6.29 -39.38
N ARG A 293 -7.37 6.74 -38.21
CA ARG A 293 -6.52 7.91 -38.05
C ARG A 293 -5.20 7.49 -37.43
N ASP A 294 -4.23 7.25 -38.30
CA ASP A 294 -2.96 6.66 -37.90
C ASP A 294 -1.96 7.73 -37.44
N THR A 295 -1.13 7.40 -36.46
CA THR A 295 -0.14 8.30 -35.87
C THR A 295 1.27 7.78 -36.10
N TYR A 296 2.13 8.59 -36.71
CA TYR A 296 3.52 8.25 -36.98
C TYR A 296 4.47 9.12 -36.15
N LEU A 297 5.04 8.53 -35.10
CA LEU A 297 6.04 9.16 -34.23
C LEU A 297 7.45 9.03 -34.82
N LEU A 298 8.09 10.18 -35.02
CA LEU A 298 9.45 10.22 -35.59
C LEU A 298 10.50 10.39 -34.48
N SER A 299 11.28 9.34 -34.23
CA SER A 299 12.32 9.30 -33.20
C SER A 299 13.73 9.33 -33.81
N LEU A 300 14.51 10.40 -33.58
CA LEU A 300 15.88 10.51 -34.10
C LEU A 300 16.90 9.72 -33.25
N TRP A 301 17.53 8.67 -33.81
CA TRP A 301 18.55 7.85 -33.12
C TRP A 301 19.96 7.98 -33.76
N ARG A 302 20.89 8.59 -33.01
CA ARG A 302 22.38 8.63 -33.20
C ARG A 302 22.97 9.04 -34.56
N TYR A 303 24.18 9.62 -34.49
CA TYR A 303 24.95 10.18 -35.61
C TYR A 303 25.57 9.14 -36.54
N GLY A 304 25.42 9.36 -37.86
CA GLY A 304 26.15 8.66 -38.92
C GLY A 304 25.99 9.37 -40.27
N GLU A 305 26.81 9.02 -41.27
CA GLU A 305 26.70 9.54 -42.64
C GLU A 305 25.71 8.68 -43.46
N GLY A 306 24.66 9.30 -44.01
CA GLY A 306 23.70 8.71 -44.96
C GLY A 306 22.33 9.39 -44.96
N THR A 307 21.30 8.77 -45.55
CA THR A 307 19.96 9.37 -45.74
C THR A 307 18.89 8.52 -45.08
N TYR A 308 17.91 9.14 -44.42
CA TYR A 308 16.72 8.42 -43.95
C TYR A 308 15.93 7.88 -45.16
N GLN A 309 15.50 6.62 -45.08
CA GLN A 309 14.75 5.92 -46.14
C GLN A 309 13.46 5.34 -45.56
N CYS A 310 12.47 6.22 -45.36
CA CYS A 310 11.15 5.87 -44.86
C CYS A 310 10.08 6.57 -45.71
N GLU A 311 9.04 5.83 -46.11
CA GLU A 311 7.89 6.36 -46.83
C GLU A 311 6.58 5.82 -46.29
N ILE A 312 5.56 6.69 -46.22
CA ILE A 312 4.17 6.32 -45.96
C ILE A 312 3.45 6.28 -47.29
N THR A 313 2.78 5.17 -47.57
CA THR A 313 2.25 4.86 -48.90
C THR A 313 0.82 5.30 -49.15
N ASP A 314 0.05 5.52 -48.09
CA ASP A 314 -1.40 5.75 -48.10
C ASP A 314 -1.88 6.91 -47.20
N PHE A 315 -0.97 7.67 -46.60
CA PHE A 315 -1.26 8.76 -45.66
C PHE A 315 -2.50 9.61 -46.04
N GLU A 316 -3.53 9.57 -45.21
CA GLU A 316 -4.76 10.36 -45.37
C GLU A 316 -4.58 11.76 -44.76
N ALA A 317 -4.69 12.81 -45.57
CA ALA A 317 -4.50 14.19 -45.11
C ALA A 317 -5.83 14.90 -44.77
N GLY A 318 -5.79 15.92 -43.91
CA GLY A 318 -6.96 16.71 -43.47
C GLY A 318 -7.33 16.53 -41.99
N ALA A 319 -8.46 17.13 -41.57
CA ALA A 319 -8.90 17.25 -40.18
C ALA A 319 -9.11 15.92 -39.43
N ASN A 320 -9.54 14.90 -40.16
CA ASN A 320 -9.79 13.55 -39.64
C ASN A 320 -8.81 12.53 -40.24
N GLY A 321 -7.76 12.99 -40.92
CA GLY A 321 -6.74 12.13 -41.47
C GLY A 321 -5.61 11.87 -40.47
N ASP A 322 -4.61 11.16 -40.93
CA ASP A 322 -3.45 10.72 -40.20
C ASP A 322 -2.62 11.87 -39.61
N LYS A 323 -1.87 11.53 -38.56
CA LYS A 323 -1.05 12.40 -37.74
C LYS A 323 0.42 12.06 -37.83
N ILE A 324 1.25 13.09 -37.89
CA ILE A 324 2.69 13.00 -37.70
C ILE A 324 3.05 13.60 -36.34
N ASP A 325 3.64 12.77 -35.48
CA ASP A 325 4.16 13.22 -34.20
C ASP A 325 5.65 13.59 -34.32
N LEU A 326 5.92 14.87 -34.11
CA LEU A 326 7.25 15.48 -34.19
C LEU A 326 7.87 15.73 -32.82
N THR A 327 7.21 15.34 -31.73
CA THR A 327 7.61 15.65 -30.35
C THR A 327 9.05 15.22 -30.07
N SER A 328 9.41 14.00 -30.46
CA SER A 328 10.78 13.48 -30.33
C SER A 328 11.81 14.26 -31.17
N VAL A 329 11.43 14.70 -32.37
CA VAL A 329 12.28 15.54 -33.24
C VAL A 329 12.50 16.92 -32.62
N ILE A 330 11.43 17.57 -32.17
CA ILE A 330 11.47 18.92 -31.59
C ILE A 330 12.36 18.91 -30.33
N ARG A 331 12.11 17.98 -29.41
CA ARG A 331 12.89 17.82 -28.17
C ARG A 331 14.38 17.61 -28.44
N HIS A 332 14.72 16.82 -29.46
CA HIS A 332 16.12 16.61 -29.85
C HIS A 332 16.79 17.93 -30.28
N ILE A 333 16.09 18.73 -31.09
CA ILE A 333 16.60 20.03 -31.58
C ILE A 333 16.65 21.10 -30.48
N GLU A 334 15.68 21.14 -29.57
CA GLU A 334 15.68 22.07 -28.42
C GLU A 334 16.94 21.89 -27.55
N LEU A 335 17.29 20.63 -27.26
CA LEU A 335 18.47 20.28 -26.47
C LEU A 335 19.77 20.65 -27.18
N GLU A 336 19.86 20.46 -28.49
CA GLU A 336 21.08 20.73 -29.27
C GLU A 336 21.26 22.21 -29.63
N TYR A 337 20.18 22.91 -30.01
CA TYR A 337 20.24 24.23 -30.65
C TYR A 337 19.60 25.37 -29.85
N ARG A 338 19.07 25.11 -28.64
CA ARG A 338 18.39 26.10 -27.78
C ARG A 338 17.25 26.86 -28.47
N TRP A 339 16.61 26.25 -29.45
CA TRP A 339 15.29 26.69 -29.88
C TRP A 339 14.33 26.45 -28.70
N ARG A 340 13.43 27.39 -28.41
CA ARG A 340 12.64 27.36 -27.17
C ARG A 340 11.14 27.37 -27.35
N GLU A 341 10.60 27.93 -28.44
CA GLU A 341 9.16 28.02 -28.66
C GLU A 341 8.81 28.35 -30.12
N GLY A 342 7.58 27.98 -30.53
CA GLY A 342 6.91 28.42 -31.76
C GLY A 342 6.59 27.29 -32.75
N ASN A 343 5.99 27.62 -33.89
CA ASN A 343 5.73 26.63 -34.93
C ASN A 343 7.05 26.22 -35.63
N PRO A 344 7.45 24.93 -35.68
CA PRO A 344 8.72 24.49 -36.27
C PRO A 344 8.80 24.72 -37.79
N PHE A 345 7.66 24.96 -38.46
CA PHE A 345 7.56 25.34 -39.86
C PHE A 345 7.62 26.86 -40.11
N ALA A 346 7.55 27.69 -39.07
CA ALA A 346 7.56 29.14 -39.19
C ALA A 346 8.87 29.67 -39.83
N PRO A 347 8.89 30.90 -40.35
CA PRO A 347 10.13 31.55 -40.77
C PRO A 347 11.16 31.57 -39.64
N GLY A 348 12.30 30.89 -39.85
CA GLY A 348 13.34 30.70 -38.83
C GLY A 348 13.25 29.39 -38.03
N GLY A 349 12.16 28.62 -38.18
CA GLY A 349 12.06 27.26 -37.65
C GLY A 349 12.98 26.27 -38.39
N PHE A 350 13.00 25.02 -37.94
CA PHE A 350 13.92 23.97 -38.42
C PHE A 350 13.25 22.89 -39.28
N LEU A 351 11.92 22.91 -39.48
CA LEU A 351 11.22 21.99 -40.39
C LEU A 351 10.65 22.72 -41.61
N ARG A 352 10.52 21.99 -42.72
CA ARG A 352 9.77 22.43 -43.92
C ARG A 352 9.24 21.24 -44.70
N LEU A 353 8.12 21.44 -45.39
CA LEU A 353 7.66 20.51 -46.41
C LEU A 353 8.14 20.95 -47.81
N ARG A 354 8.31 19.99 -48.72
CA ARG A 354 8.63 20.25 -50.13
C ARG A 354 7.88 19.28 -51.03
N ALA A 355 7.27 19.78 -52.10
CA ALA A 355 6.72 18.93 -53.15
C ALA A 355 7.85 18.24 -53.94
N ASP A 356 7.70 16.95 -54.19
CA ASP A 356 8.60 16.11 -54.99
C ASP A 356 7.77 15.26 -55.97
N GLY A 357 7.44 15.82 -57.13
CA GLY A 357 6.46 15.22 -58.03
C GLY A 357 5.05 15.27 -57.44
N ASN A 358 4.40 14.12 -57.33
CA ASN A 358 3.10 13.97 -56.64
C ASN A 358 3.26 13.69 -55.13
N ASP A 359 4.48 13.43 -54.68
CA ASP A 359 4.79 13.17 -53.29
C ASP A 359 5.08 14.48 -52.56
N THR A 360 5.02 14.44 -51.22
CA THR A 360 5.57 15.48 -50.35
C THR A 360 6.67 14.88 -49.50
N VAL A 361 7.72 15.65 -49.21
CA VAL A 361 8.79 15.25 -48.30
C VAL A 361 8.88 16.19 -47.10
N LEU A 362 9.01 15.63 -45.90
CA LEU A 362 9.34 16.34 -44.67
C LEU A 362 10.85 16.51 -44.56
N ILE A 363 11.31 17.75 -44.40
CA ILE A 363 12.72 18.11 -44.42
C ILE A 363 13.12 18.76 -43.09
N LEU A 364 14.19 18.24 -42.50
CA LEU A 364 14.94 18.90 -41.43
C LEU A 364 15.96 19.87 -42.03
N LYS A 365 15.90 21.13 -41.58
CA LYS A 365 16.84 22.19 -41.93
C LYS A 365 18.01 22.18 -40.94
N GLY A 366 19.20 21.85 -41.41
CA GLY A 366 20.46 21.99 -40.67
C GLY A 366 21.57 22.57 -41.56
N ASP A 367 22.82 22.16 -41.34
CA ASP A 367 23.95 22.49 -42.21
C ASP A 367 23.75 21.97 -43.65
N SER A 368 23.04 20.84 -43.77
CA SER A 368 22.46 20.33 -45.01
C SER A 368 20.97 20.01 -44.80
N GLU A 369 20.19 20.08 -45.88
CA GLU A 369 18.80 19.65 -45.83
C GLU A 369 18.70 18.13 -45.87
N GLU A 370 17.94 17.56 -44.93
CA GLU A 370 17.77 16.12 -44.79
C GLU A 370 16.30 15.77 -44.91
N THR A 371 15.96 14.82 -45.78
CA THR A 371 14.60 14.28 -45.86
C THR A 371 14.43 13.26 -44.75
N LEU A 372 13.46 13.48 -43.86
CA LEU A 372 13.13 12.58 -42.75
C LEU A 372 12.14 11.51 -43.19
N LEU A 373 11.11 11.94 -43.92
CA LEU A 373 9.94 11.14 -44.28
C LEU A 373 9.39 11.57 -45.63
N ARG A 374 8.88 10.61 -46.40
CA ARG A 374 8.16 10.84 -47.66
C ARG A 374 6.70 10.41 -47.54
N PHE A 375 5.80 11.30 -47.93
CA PHE A 375 4.37 11.02 -48.11
C PHE A 375 4.11 10.71 -49.58
N LYS A 376 3.84 9.45 -49.92
CA LYS A 376 3.59 9.03 -51.30
C LYS A 376 2.22 9.50 -51.76
N ASN A 377 2.16 10.11 -52.94
CA ASN A 377 0.92 10.57 -53.56
C ASN A 377 0.09 11.58 -52.71
N VAL A 378 0.70 12.24 -51.73
CA VAL A 378 0.09 13.33 -50.95
C VAL A 378 0.62 14.68 -51.42
N PRO A 379 -0.16 15.47 -52.18
CA PRO A 379 0.23 16.82 -52.57
C PRO A 379 0.41 17.76 -51.36
N LEU A 380 1.42 18.60 -51.41
CA LEU A 380 1.77 19.56 -50.34
C LEU A 380 0.59 20.38 -49.81
N GLY A 381 -0.36 20.75 -50.66
CA GLY A 381 -1.51 21.57 -50.29
C GLY A 381 -2.60 20.84 -49.49
N GLN A 382 -2.50 19.52 -49.33
CA GLN A 382 -3.43 18.74 -48.50
C GLN A 382 -2.98 18.64 -47.04
N LEU A 383 -1.67 18.78 -46.77
CA LEU A 383 -1.14 18.74 -45.42
C LEU A 383 -1.41 20.08 -44.71
N THR A 384 -2.16 20.00 -43.61
CA THR A 384 -2.52 21.15 -42.77
C THR A 384 -1.97 20.97 -41.35
N GLY A 385 -2.23 21.91 -40.44
CA GLY A 385 -1.90 21.73 -39.02
C GLY A 385 -2.57 20.49 -38.43
N ASP A 386 -3.71 20.08 -38.97
CA ASP A 386 -4.46 18.91 -38.53
C ASP A 386 -3.72 17.60 -38.79
N ASN A 387 -2.66 17.57 -39.59
CA ASN A 387 -1.87 16.36 -39.84
C ASN A 387 -0.61 16.27 -38.96
N PHE A 388 -0.42 17.19 -38.03
CA PHE A 388 0.71 17.18 -37.09
C PHE A 388 0.18 17.19 -35.66
N VAL A 389 0.75 16.36 -34.79
CA VAL A 389 0.52 16.44 -33.35
C VAL A 389 0.99 17.81 -32.86
N GLY A 390 0.18 18.47 -32.03
CA GLY A 390 0.40 19.87 -31.62
C GLY A 390 -0.02 20.92 -32.66
N GLY A 391 -0.67 20.53 -33.77
CA GLY A 391 -1.32 21.48 -34.67
C GLY A 391 -0.39 22.30 -35.56
N PHE A 392 0.88 21.91 -35.66
CA PHE A 392 1.91 22.71 -36.32
C PHE A 392 1.60 22.93 -37.82
N ARG A 393 1.09 24.13 -38.13
CA ARG A 393 0.72 24.46 -39.51
C ARG A 393 1.96 24.46 -40.42
N PRO A 394 2.00 23.68 -41.51
CA PRO A 394 3.15 23.65 -42.42
C PRO A 394 3.43 24.95 -43.16
N ASP A 395 2.46 25.87 -43.17
CA ASP A 395 2.59 27.23 -43.73
C ASP A 395 3.26 28.23 -42.77
N GLY A 396 3.47 27.84 -41.49
CA GLY A 396 4.05 28.67 -40.46
C GLY A 396 3.08 29.62 -39.73
N GLY A 397 1.76 29.45 -39.88
CA GLY A 397 0.74 30.25 -39.19
C GLY A 397 0.54 29.92 -37.69
N SER A 398 -0.22 30.77 -36.98
CA SER A 398 -0.45 30.76 -35.52
C SER A 398 -1.93 30.96 -35.10
N GLN A 399 -2.90 30.40 -35.82
CA GLN A 399 -4.30 30.42 -35.36
C GLN A 399 -4.54 29.28 -34.38
N GLY A 400 -5.13 29.58 -33.21
CA GLY A 400 -5.62 28.58 -32.28
C GLY A 400 -6.91 27.91 -32.73
N LEU A 401 -7.28 26.86 -32.00
CA LEU A 401 -8.40 25.98 -32.16
C LEU A 401 -9.68 26.53 -31.51
N THR A 402 -10.79 25.98 -31.97
CA THR A 402 -12.06 26.01 -31.23
C THR A 402 -12.59 24.59 -31.22
N LEU A 403 -12.51 23.93 -30.07
CA LEU A 403 -12.99 22.58 -29.86
C LEU A 403 -14.19 22.61 -28.90
N GLN A 404 -15.14 21.73 -29.18
CA GLN A 404 -16.32 21.53 -28.36
C GLN A 404 -16.52 20.01 -28.22
N GLY A 405 -16.61 19.55 -26.98
CA GLY A 405 -16.89 18.17 -26.62
C GLY A 405 -18.35 17.80 -26.86
N THR A 406 -18.73 16.70 -26.25
CA THR A 406 -20.01 16.02 -26.33
C THR A 406 -20.67 16.03 -24.95
N GLY A 407 -21.71 15.21 -24.75
CA GLY A 407 -22.34 15.09 -23.43
C GLY A 407 -21.79 13.94 -22.60
N GLY A 408 -20.56 13.49 -22.87
CA GLY A 408 -19.87 12.48 -22.10
C GLY A 408 -18.39 12.83 -22.01
N ASN A 409 -17.63 12.04 -21.26
CA ASN A 409 -16.23 12.34 -20.93
C ASN A 409 -15.34 12.47 -22.18
N ASP A 410 -14.83 13.67 -22.42
CA ASP A 410 -14.02 14.06 -23.56
C ASP A 410 -12.59 14.48 -23.15
N GLU A 411 -11.62 14.26 -24.04
CA GLU A 411 -10.25 14.77 -23.88
C GLU A 411 -9.92 15.74 -25.02
N LEU A 412 -9.81 17.03 -24.70
CA LEU A 412 -9.60 18.12 -25.65
C LEU A 412 -8.22 18.77 -25.44
N HIS A 413 -7.43 18.84 -26.51
CA HIS A 413 -6.07 19.39 -26.49
C HIS A 413 -5.95 20.58 -27.45
N GLY A 414 -5.53 21.71 -26.89
CA GLY A 414 -5.14 22.94 -27.56
C GLY A 414 -3.76 22.86 -28.22
N TYR A 415 -3.40 23.95 -28.87
CA TYR A 415 -2.11 24.20 -29.52
C TYR A 415 -1.33 25.26 -28.75
N ALA A 416 -0.13 25.61 -29.23
CA ALA A 416 0.66 26.70 -28.65
C ALA A 416 0.16 28.12 -29.08
N ALA A 417 -1.14 28.28 -29.34
CA ALA A 417 -1.76 29.54 -29.73
C ALA A 417 -3.14 29.66 -29.08
N ASP A 418 -3.63 30.89 -28.85
CA ASP A 418 -4.91 31.16 -28.17
C ASP A 418 -6.10 30.30 -28.63
N ASP A 419 -6.53 29.36 -27.79
CA ASP A 419 -7.57 28.36 -28.05
C ASP A 419 -8.88 28.62 -27.28
N LEU A 420 -9.96 27.99 -27.75
CA LEU A 420 -11.23 27.86 -27.03
C LEU A 420 -11.60 26.38 -26.93
N LEU A 421 -11.60 25.82 -25.72
CA LEU A 421 -11.98 24.45 -25.42
C LEU A 421 -13.23 24.43 -24.52
N ILE A 422 -14.24 23.65 -24.89
CA ILE A 422 -15.51 23.53 -24.17
C ILE A 422 -15.84 22.04 -23.99
N GLY A 423 -15.94 21.55 -22.76
CA GLY A 423 -16.26 20.15 -22.42
C GLY A 423 -17.74 19.80 -22.62
N GLU A 424 -18.64 20.60 -22.02
CA GLU A 424 -20.10 20.42 -21.94
C GLU A 424 -20.57 19.55 -20.76
N ASP A 425 -21.08 18.33 -20.97
CA ASP A 425 -21.46 17.43 -19.86
C ASP A 425 -20.50 16.24 -19.86
N GLY A 426 -20.12 15.71 -18.71
CA GLY A 426 -19.17 14.60 -18.59
C GLY A 426 -17.96 14.97 -17.74
N ASP A 427 -17.17 13.98 -17.32
CA ASP A 427 -15.90 14.26 -16.64
C ASP A 427 -14.82 14.49 -17.70
N ASP A 428 -14.58 15.74 -18.06
CA ASP A 428 -13.77 16.14 -19.21
C ASP A 428 -12.33 16.49 -18.84
N LYS A 429 -11.43 16.39 -19.82
CA LYS A 429 -10.02 16.80 -19.69
C LYS A 429 -9.64 17.80 -20.77
N LEU A 430 -9.37 19.03 -20.38
CA LEU A 430 -9.05 20.14 -21.29
C LEU A 430 -7.62 20.64 -21.03
N ILE A 431 -6.79 20.69 -22.08
CA ILE A 431 -5.40 21.16 -22.00
C ILE A 431 -5.19 22.29 -23.02
N GLY A 432 -4.92 23.52 -22.58
CA GLY A 432 -4.64 24.68 -23.43
C GLY A 432 -3.25 24.64 -24.08
N ALA A 433 -2.26 24.11 -23.36
CA ALA A 433 -0.85 24.06 -23.74
C ALA A 433 -0.14 25.41 -23.70
N GLY A 434 -0.35 26.30 -24.67
CA GLY A 434 0.19 27.65 -24.52
C GLY A 434 -0.46 28.65 -25.47
N GLY A 435 -0.29 29.93 -25.19
CA GLY A 435 -1.23 30.92 -25.73
C GLY A 435 -2.16 31.39 -24.61
N ASN A 436 -3.08 32.29 -24.92
CA ASN A 436 -4.04 32.79 -23.93
C ASN A 436 -5.37 32.06 -24.17
N ASP A 437 -5.58 31.00 -23.42
CA ASP A 437 -6.61 30.01 -23.71
C ASP A 437 -7.88 30.26 -22.90
N VAL A 438 -9.01 29.78 -23.43
CA VAL A 438 -10.29 29.75 -22.72
C VAL A 438 -10.76 28.31 -22.61
N LEU A 439 -10.74 27.77 -21.39
CA LEU A 439 -11.16 26.41 -21.08
C LEU A 439 -12.44 26.46 -20.24
N ARG A 440 -13.44 25.67 -20.63
CA ARG A 440 -14.71 25.52 -19.90
C ARG A 440 -15.03 24.03 -19.75
N GLY A 441 -15.06 23.52 -18.53
CA GLY A 441 -15.41 22.13 -18.23
C GLY A 441 -16.88 21.89 -18.54
N GLY A 442 -17.76 22.42 -17.69
CA GLY A 442 -19.20 22.38 -17.89
C GLY A 442 -19.89 21.69 -16.73
N THR A 443 -20.44 20.49 -16.91
CA THR A 443 -20.97 19.69 -15.80
C THR A 443 -20.25 18.36 -15.72
N GLY A 444 -19.88 17.90 -14.53
CA GLY A 444 -19.05 16.72 -14.32
C GLY A 444 -17.82 17.06 -13.50
N ALA A 445 -16.98 16.09 -13.20
CA ALA A 445 -15.72 16.32 -12.49
C ALA A 445 -14.60 16.54 -13.51
N ASP A 446 -14.35 17.79 -13.86
CA ASP A 446 -13.49 18.19 -14.96
C ASP A 446 -12.03 18.40 -14.54
N THR A 447 -11.10 18.25 -15.49
CA THR A 447 -9.68 18.57 -15.32
C THR A 447 -9.23 19.57 -16.37
N LEU A 448 -8.87 20.79 -15.95
CA LEU A 448 -8.47 21.89 -16.82
C LEU A 448 -7.03 22.31 -16.55
N ASP A 449 -6.19 22.35 -17.59
CA ASP A 449 -4.81 22.87 -17.53
C ASP A 449 -4.59 23.95 -18.60
N GLY A 450 -4.40 25.20 -18.18
CA GLY A 450 -4.17 26.33 -19.08
C GLY A 450 -2.81 26.27 -19.78
N GLY A 451 -1.77 25.89 -19.04
CA GLY A 451 -0.40 25.85 -19.57
C GLY A 451 0.30 27.21 -19.52
N ASP A 452 0.96 27.59 -20.62
CA ASP A 452 1.75 28.83 -20.70
C ASP A 452 0.94 29.97 -21.33
N GLY A 453 0.57 30.99 -20.56
CA GLY A 453 -0.07 32.21 -21.06
C GLY A 453 -1.05 32.82 -20.07
N ASP A 454 -1.80 33.84 -20.50
CA ASP A 454 -2.82 34.46 -19.65
C ASP A 454 -4.17 33.77 -19.89
N ASP A 455 -4.45 32.71 -19.11
CA ASP A 455 -5.56 31.79 -19.36
C ASP A 455 -6.83 32.10 -18.55
N VAL A 456 -7.97 31.66 -19.08
CA VAL A 456 -9.28 31.70 -18.41
C VAL A 456 -9.83 30.28 -18.30
N LEU A 457 -9.92 29.77 -17.07
CA LEU A 457 -10.44 28.44 -16.74
C LEU A 457 -11.73 28.57 -15.92
N ASP A 458 -12.77 27.86 -16.32
CA ASP A 458 -14.07 27.77 -15.66
C ASP A 458 -14.44 26.27 -15.54
N GLY A 459 -14.41 25.71 -14.33
CA GLY A 459 -14.71 24.30 -14.06
C GLY A 459 -16.17 24.00 -14.36
N GLY A 460 -17.08 24.68 -13.65
CA GLY A 460 -18.51 24.62 -13.92
C GLY A 460 -19.26 24.01 -12.76
N ALA A 461 -19.88 22.85 -12.94
CA ALA A 461 -20.60 22.16 -11.87
C ALA A 461 -20.08 20.74 -11.70
N GLY A 462 -19.63 20.40 -10.51
CA GLY A 462 -18.97 19.14 -10.16
C GLY A 462 -17.68 19.45 -9.41
N ASN A 463 -16.94 18.40 -9.04
CA ASN A 463 -15.71 18.58 -8.26
C ASN A 463 -14.52 18.63 -9.22
N ASP A 464 -14.09 19.84 -9.57
CA ASP A 464 -13.18 20.08 -10.67
C ASP A 464 -11.72 20.22 -10.20
N SER A 465 -10.77 20.01 -11.11
CA SER A 465 -9.35 20.27 -10.89
C SER A 465 -8.81 21.27 -11.92
N LEU A 466 -8.36 22.43 -11.44
CA LEU A 466 -7.89 23.53 -12.29
C LEU A 466 -6.42 23.84 -12.04
N SER A 467 -5.64 23.94 -13.11
CA SER A 467 -4.24 24.41 -13.12
C SER A 467 -4.09 25.56 -14.11
N GLY A 468 -3.76 26.75 -13.60
CA GLY A 468 -3.58 27.93 -14.47
C GLY A 468 -2.21 27.97 -15.15
N GLY A 469 -1.23 27.17 -14.71
CA GLY A 469 0.13 27.24 -15.25
C GLY A 469 0.79 28.62 -15.08
N TRP A 470 1.51 29.08 -16.10
CA TRP A 470 2.31 30.30 -16.06
C TRP A 470 1.60 31.48 -16.72
N GLY A 471 1.33 32.55 -15.96
CA GLY A 471 0.85 33.80 -16.53
C GLY A 471 -0.09 34.53 -15.59
N LYS A 472 -0.96 35.37 -16.16
CA LYS A 472 -2.01 36.09 -15.45
C LYS A 472 -3.34 35.37 -15.61
N ASN A 473 -3.53 34.37 -14.77
CA ASN A 473 -4.62 33.42 -14.93
C ASN A 473 -5.88 33.83 -14.17
N SER A 474 -7.04 33.54 -14.74
CA SER A 474 -8.35 33.62 -14.09
C SER A 474 -8.92 32.22 -13.95
N LEU A 475 -9.02 31.71 -12.72
CA LEU A 475 -9.49 30.37 -12.42
C LEU A 475 -10.77 30.46 -11.60
N ARG A 476 -11.78 29.69 -12.02
CA ARG A 476 -13.07 29.59 -11.35
C ARG A 476 -13.47 28.13 -11.21
N GLY A 477 -13.61 27.64 -9.98
CA GLY A 477 -14.05 26.29 -9.66
C GLY A 477 -15.50 26.09 -10.11
N GLY A 478 -16.44 26.63 -9.35
CA GLY A 478 -17.85 26.66 -9.72
C GLY A 478 -18.76 26.12 -8.63
N GLU A 479 -19.66 25.20 -8.96
CA GLU A 479 -20.43 24.44 -7.96
C GLU A 479 -19.72 23.11 -7.69
N GLY A 480 -19.44 22.73 -6.44
CA GLY A 480 -18.78 21.47 -6.09
C GLY A 480 -17.49 21.70 -5.29
N ASP A 481 -16.90 20.62 -4.77
CA ASP A 481 -15.68 20.74 -3.97
C ASP A 481 -14.45 20.71 -4.90
N ASP A 482 -13.89 21.89 -5.20
CA ASP A 482 -12.90 22.05 -6.25
C ASP A 482 -11.45 22.02 -5.76
N ARG A 483 -10.53 21.70 -6.67
CA ARG A 483 -9.09 21.74 -6.43
C ARG A 483 -8.39 22.68 -7.40
N ILE A 484 -7.95 23.83 -6.90
CA ILE A 484 -7.37 24.89 -7.72
C ILE A 484 -5.87 25.06 -7.40
N TRP A 485 -5.03 25.05 -8.44
CA TRP A 485 -3.63 25.44 -8.39
C TRP A 485 -3.39 26.74 -9.17
N ALA A 486 -3.10 27.83 -8.46
CA ALA A 486 -2.82 29.13 -9.04
C ALA A 486 -1.34 29.51 -8.88
N GLY A 487 -0.65 29.75 -9.99
CA GLY A 487 0.76 30.16 -10.00
C GLY A 487 1.01 31.45 -10.78
N GLY A 488 2.21 32.01 -10.63
CA GLY A 488 2.65 33.15 -11.43
C GLY A 488 2.36 34.52 -10.80
N SER A 489 1.95 35.49 -11.61
CA SER A 489 1.77 36.87 -11.13
C SER A 489 0.43 37.44 -11.60
N ASP A 490 -0.29 38.10 -10.71
CA ASP A 490 -1.56 38.79 -10.98
C ASP A 490 -2.72 37.83 -11.32
N TYR A 491 -2.73 36.62 -10.72
CA TYR A 491 -3.83 35.67 -10.88
C TYR A 491 -5.04 36.02 -10.02
N THR A 492 -6.20 35.48 -10.41
CA THR A 492 -7.42 35.40 -9.60
C THR A 492 -7.86 33.94 -9.55
N ALA A 493 -8.05 33.40 -8.34
CA ALA A 493 -8.59 32.06 -8.11
C ALA A 493 -9.83 32.16 -7.22
N GLU A 494 -10.94 31.60 -7.69
CA GLU A 494 -12.23 31.59 -7.00
C GLU A 494 -12.74 30.16 -6.92
N GLY A 495 -12.98 29.64 -5.71
CA GLY A 495 -13.59 28.32 -5.50
C GLY A 495 -15.08 28.31 -5.84
N ASN A 496 -15.83 29.28 -5.29
CA ASN A 496 -17.27 29.49 -5.43
C ASN A 496 -18.14 28.67 -4.46
N GLU A 497 -18.97 27.72 -4.89
CA GLU A 497 -19.85 26.98 -3.97
C GLU A 497 -19.26 25.59 -3.71
N GLY A 498 -18.94 25.23 -2.47
CA GLY A 498 -18.37 23.92 -2.13
C GLY A 498 -17.25 24.05 -1.10
N ASP A 499 -16.78 22.93 -0.55
CA ASP A 499 -15.63 22.93 0.36
C ASP A 499 -14.33 22.83 -0.48
N ASP A 500 -13.78 23.99 -0.86
CA ASP A 500 -12.72 24.07 -1.88
C ASP A 500 -11.30 23.94 -1.32
N PHE A 501 -10.39 23.39 -2.13
CA PHE A 501 -8.96 23.34 -1.84
C PHE A 501 -8.15 24.17 -2.83
N ILE A 502 -7.74 25.36 -2.40
CA ILE A 502 -6.98 26.29 -3.25
C ILE A 502 -5.54 26.38 -2.79
N THR A 503 -4.60 26.03 -3.67
CA THR A 503 -3.17 26.21 -3.45
C THR A 503 -2.60 27.23 -4.40
N ALA A 504 -1.80 28.17 -3.88
CA ALA A 504 -1.15 29.15 -4.72
C ALA A 504 0.25 29.55 -4.25
N ASP A 505 1.07 29.98 -5.20
CA ASP A 505 2.30 30.72 -4.97
C ASP A 505 2.22 32.11 -5.62
N GLY A 506 3.33 32.82 -5.81
CA GLY A 506 3.28 34.05 -6.61
C GLY A 506 2.54 35.24 -5.98
N THR A 507 1.89 36.06 -6.81
CA THR A 507 1.06 37.20 -6.38
C THR A 507 -0.33 37.14 -7.00
N GLY A 508 -1.39 37.36 -6.24
CA GLY A 508 -2.75 37.34 -6.78
C GLY A 508 -3.83 37.48 -5.71
N ARG A 509 -5.05 37.09 -6.07
CA ARG A 509 -6.23 37.10 -5.21
C ARG A 509 -6.81 35.68 -5.14
N ILE A 510 -7.15 35.23 -3.95
CA ILE A 510 -7.76 33.93 -3.69
C ILE A 510 -9.03 34.14 -2.89
N PHE A 511 -10.12 33.54 -3.36
CA PHE A 511 -11.43 33.52 -2.74
C PHE A 511 -11.87 32.06 -2.63
N GLY A 512 -12.17 31.59 -1.42
CA GLY A 512 -12.80 30.29 -1.21
C GLY A 512 -14.22 30.35 -1.75
N GLY A 513 -15.15 30.91 -1.00
CA GLY A 513 -16.51 31.16 -1.46
C GLY A 513 -17.55 30.83 -0.40
N GLU A 514 -18.50 29.97 -0.72
CA GLU A 514 -19.45 29.38 0.25
C GLU A 514 -19.01 27.94 0.50
N GLY A 515 -18.87 27.52 1.75
CA GLY A 515 -18.31 26.21 2.12
C GLY A 515 -17.15 26.37 3.09
N ASN A 516 -16.64 25.27 3.62
CA ASN A 516 -15.48 25.27 4.52
C ASN A 516 -14.21 25.07 3.70
N ASP A 517 -13.59 26.17 3.31
CA ASP A 517 -12.52 26.18 2.33
C ASP A 517 -11.14 25.99 2.96
N VAL A 518 -10.19 25.46 2.19
CA VAL A 518 -8.79 25.35 2.57
C VAL A 518 -7.92 26.13 1.60
N LEU A 519 -7.46 27.30 2.04
CA LEU A 519 -6.59 28.19 1.27
C LEU A 519 -5.15 27.99 1.71
N THR A 520 -4.27 27.51 0.83
CA THR A 520 -2.84 27.36 1.10
C THR A 520 -2.00 28.26 0.21
N TYR A 521 -1.38 29.27 0.82
CA TYR A 521 -0.47 30.18 0.14
C TYR A 521 1.00 29.90 0.50
N PHE A 522 1.83 29.70 -0.52
CA PHE A 522 3.27 29.54 -0.41
C PHE A 522 4.00 30.85 -0.72
N ASN A 523 4.43 31.54 0.33
CA ASN A 523 5.21 32.76 0.23
C ASN A 523 6.65 32.45 -0.22
N SER A 524 7.13 33.18 -1.25
CA SER A 524 8.43 32.97 -1.88
C SER A 524 9.16 34.29 -2.05
N SER A 525 10.49 34.30 -1.93
CA SER A 525 11.30 35.50 -2.20
C SER A 525 11.40 35.84 -3.69
N LEU A 526 10.94 34.95 -4.58
CA LEU A 526 10.94 35.16 -6.03
C LEU A 526 9.88 36.17 -6.48
N TYR A 527 8.81 36.32 -5.68
CA TYR A 527 7.68 37.17 -6.00
C TYR A 527 7.50 38.18 -4.86
N ALA A 528 7.55 39.47 -5.20
CA ALA A 528 7.32 40.55 -4.25
C ALA A 528 6.05 41.30 -4.67
N GLY A 529 5.04 41.31 -3.81
CA GLY A 529 3.78 41.97 -4.09
C GLY A 529 2.76 41.84 -2.97
N THR A 530 1.51 42.15 -3.28
CA THR A 530 0.39 41.99 -2.37
C THR A 530 -0.37 40.72 -2.72
N VAL A 531 -0.76 39.94 -1.71
CA VAL A 531 -1.65 38.79 -1.86
C VAL A 531 -2.88 38.98 -0.98
N ASN A 532 -4.04 38.71 -1.56
CA ASN A 532 -5.34 38.80 -0.92
C ASN A 532 -5.91 37.40 -0.78
N LEU A 533 -6.17 36.99 0.47
CA LEU A 533 -6.84 35.73 0.80
C LEU A 533 -8.19 36.08 1.43
N ASP A 534 -9.25 35.41 1.00
CA ASP A 534 -10.60 35.56 1.53
C ASP A 534 -11.19 34.14 1.61
N GLY A 535 -11.51 33.67 2.81
CA GLY A 535 -12.15 32.36 3.01
C GLY A 535 -13.56 32.39 2.43
N GLY A 536 -14.41 33.26 2.96
CA GLY A 536 -15.74 33.49 2.44
C GLY A 536 -16.79 33.18 3.51
N ALA A 537 -17.66 32.21 3.28
CA ALA A 537 -18.71 31.81 4.21
C ALA A 537 -18.56 30.34 4.55
N GLY A 538 -18.32 30.01 5.81
CA GLY A 538 -18.03 28.67 6.31
C GLY A 538 -16.92 28.76 7.36
N ASP A 539 -16.52 27.62 7.91
CA ASP A 539 -15.41 27.54 8.85
C ASP A 539 -14.11 27.26 8.07
N ASP A 540 -13.46 28.31 7.57
CA ASP A 540 -12.36 28.19 6.61
C ASP A 540 -10.99 27.92 7.27
N ILE A 541 -10.04 27.36 6.52
CA ILE A 541 -8.65 27.15 6.94
C ILE A 541 -7.70 27.89 6.01
N ILE A 542 -7.07 28.95 6.52
CA ILE A 542 -6.11 29.78 5.79
C ILE A 542 -4.69 29.44 6.26
N ASN A 543 -3.95 28.74 5.41
CA ASN A 543 -2.58 28.32 5.62
C ASN A 543 -1.59 29.25 4.92
N ILE A 544 -0.76 29.95 5.69
CA ILE A 544 0.32 30.81 5.18
C ILE A 544 1.68 30.17 5.48
N LYS A 545 2.37 29.71 4.43
CA LYS A 545 3.61 28.91 4.50
C LYS A 545 4.74 29.59 3.74
N ASN A 546 6.00 29.28 4.07
CA ASN A 546 7.18 29.74 3.33
C ASN A 546 7.65 28.62 2.40
N HIS A 547 8.09 28.97 1.20
CA HIS A 547 8.77 28.05 0.31
C HIS A 547 10.18 27.74 0.85
N TYR A 548 10.51 26.46 1.02
CA TYR A 548 11.79 25.88 1.48
C TYR A 548 12.95 26.87 1.77
N GLY A 549 12.99 27.43 2.99
CA GLY A 549 14.13 28.23 3.46
C GLY A 549 14.20 29.67 2.96
N HIS A 550 13.17 30.16 2.26
CA HIS A 550 13.07 31.55 1.82
C HIS A 550 12.11 32.34 2.72
N PHE A 551 12.55 33.49 3.24
CA PHE A 551 11.68 34.47 3.87
C PHE A 551 11.04 35.31 2.75
N GLY A 552 9.72 35.20 2.62
CA GLY A 552 8.97 35.89 1.58
C GLY A 552 9.01 37.42 1.69
N ALA A 553 8.81 38.11 0.56
CA ALA A 553 8.79 39.57 0.45
C ALA A 553 7.37 40.14 0.21
N SER A 554 6.35 39.28 0.25
CA SER A 554 4.95 39.66 0.01
C SER A 554 4.29 40.27 1.25
N THR A 555 3.44 41.27 1.03
CA THR A 555 2.47 41.76 2.02
C THR A 555 1.19 40.94 1.87
N ILE A 556 0.74 40.29 2.94
CA ILE A 556 -0.42 39.41 2.90
C ILE A 556 -1.57 40.07 3.65
N THR A 557 -2.71 40.19 2.99
CA THR A 557 -3.97 40.55 3.64
C THR A 557 -4.91 39.36 3.57
N ALA A 558 -5.42 38.92 4.71
CA ALA A 558 -6.34 37.80 4.81
C ALA A 558 -7.67 38.21 5.45
N ARG A 559 -8.71 37.49 5.06
CA ARG A 559 -10.06 37.52 5.63
C ARG A 559 -10.52 36.08 5.80
N GLY A 560 -11.12 35.80 6.95
CA GLY A 560 -11.78 34.52 7.19
C GLY A 560 -13.16 34.60 6.55
N GLY A 561 -13.99 35.49 7.08
CA GLY A 561 -15.26 35.87 6.51
C GLY A 561 -16.39 35.57 7.49
N VAL A 562 -17.41 34.85 7.05
CA VAL A 562 -18.53 34.43 7.90
C VAL A 562 -18.30 33.00 8.36
N GLY A 563 -18.07 32.81 9.64
CA GLY A 563 -17.94 31.48 10.23
C GLY A 563 -16.90 31.52 11.33
N ARG A 564 -16.32 30.36 11.67
CA ARG A 564 -15.24 30.24 12.63
C ARG A 564 -13.96 29.81 11.93
N ASP A 565 -13.22 30.79 11.46
CA ASP A 565 -12.09 30.55 10.56
C ASP A 565 -10.80 30.24 11.32
N THR A 566 -9.92 29.46 10.72
CA THR A 566 -8.63 29.05 11.29
C THR A 566 -7.47 29.57 10.47
N PHE A 567 -6.61 30.39 11.09
CA PHE A 567 -5.39 30.92 10.48
C PHE A 567 -4.16 30.15 10.95
N ASN A 568 -3.53 29.41 10.04
CA ASN A 568 -2.36 28.57 10.31
C ASN A 568 -1.09 29.24 9.77
N LEU A 569 -0.08 29.38 10.64
CA LEU A 569 1.10 30.19 10.35
C LEU A 569 2.38 29.39 10.51
N ARG A 570 3.17 29.32 9.44
CA ARG A 570 4.51 28.70 9.47
C ARG A 570 5.63 29.69 9.17
N THR A 571 5.33 30.99 9.18
CA THR A 571 6.24 32.05 8.78
C THR A 571 6.05 33.31 9.62
N ALA A 572 6.98 34.25 9.48
CA ALA A 572 6.84 35.59 10.01
C ALA A 572 7.08 36.61 8.90
N THR A 573 5.99 37.02 8.26
CA THR A 573 5.93 38.08 7.25
C THR A 573 4.84 39.08 7.65
N ASP A 574 4.78 40.24 6.99
CA ASP A 574 3.75 41.25 7.28
C ASP A 574 2.35 40.75 6.86
N ILE A 575 1.63 40.16 7.83
CA ILE A 575 0.27 39.65 7.66
C ILE A 575 -0.72 40.60 8.34
N THR A 576 -1.78 40.97 7.63
CA THR A 576 -2.93 41.68 8.19
C THR A 576 -4.18 40.85 8.04
N ILE A 577 -4.85 40.54 9.15
CA ILE A 577 -6.18 39.92 9.15
C ILE A 577 -7.19 41.03 9.43
N SER A 578 -8.17 41.18 8.54
CA SER A 578 -9.00 42.40 8.53
C SER A 578 -10.37 42.29 9.21
N ASP A 579 -10.82 41.08 9.50
CA ASP A 579 -12.16 40.75 10.02
C ASP A 579 -12.15 39.72 11.17
N PHE A 580 -10.99 39.47 11.77
CA PHE A 580 -10.84 38.48 12.84
C PHE A 580 -11.84 38.69 13.99
N THR A 581 -12.68 37.70 14.24
CA THR A 581 -13.66 37.66 15.32
C THR A 581 -13.04 37.02 16.55
N ALA A 582 -12.73 37.81 17.58
CA ALA A 582 -12.23 37.27 18.85
C ALA A 582 -13.37 36.80 19.78
N GLY A 583 -13.07 35.90 20.72
CA GLY A 583 -14.02 35.39 21.72
C GLY A 583 -14.20 33.88 21.70
N THR A 584 -15.25 33.38 22.37
CA THR A 584 -15.47 31.94 22.60
C THR A 584 -15.80 31.15 21.33
N ASP A 585 -16.63 31.72 20.47
CA ASP A 585 -17.05 31.14 19.19
C ASP A 585 -16.42 31.90 18.01
N GLY A 586 -15.33 32.63 18.30
CA GLY A 586 -14.61 33.39 17.30
C GLY A 586 -13.51 32.56 16.61
N ASP A 587 -12.87 33.19 15.65
CA ASP A 587 -11.81 32.65 14.81
C ASP A 587 -10.63 32.14 15.64
N LEU A 588 -9.90 31.22 15.02
CA LEU A 588 -8.79 30.46 15.55
C LEU A 588 -7.47 30.86 14.89
N ILE A 589 -6.40 30.82 15.68
CA ILE A 589 -5.03 31.03 15.21
C ILE A 589 -4.20 29.85 15.69
N ASP A 590 -3.56 29.14 14.76
CA ASP A 590 -2.54 28.16 15.08
C ASP A 590 -1.15 28.79 14.99
N VAL A 591 -0.49 28.84 16.14
CA VAL A 591 0.85 29.40 16.34
C VAL A 591 1.90 28.32 16.64
N MET A 592 1.51 27.05 16.72
CA MET A 592 2.38 25.99 17.24
C MET A 592 3.60 25.75 16.36
N ASP A 593 3.45 25.84 15.05
CA ASP A 593 4.56 25.69 14.09
C ASP A 593 5.57 26.85 14.15
N LEU A 594 5.26 27.95 14.85
CA LEU A 594 6.17 29.08 15.08
C LEU A 594 7.04 28.90 16.33
N LEU A 595 6.67 27.97 17.21
CA LEU A 595 7.26 27.80 18.53
C LEU A 595 8.27 26.64 18.54
N PRO A 596 9.24 26.64 19.47
CA PRO A 596 10.14 25.49 19.64
C PRO A 596 9.34 24.22 19.96
N ALA A 597 9.67 23.11 19.28
CA ALA A 597 9.01 21.82 19.50
C ALA A 597 9.11 21.30 20.95
N SER A 598 10.02 21.84 21.76
CA SER A 598 10.20 21.50 23.17
C SER A 598 9.44 22.41 24.14
N ILE A 599 8.46 23.19 23.68
CA ILE A 599 7.68 24.05 24.57
C ILE A 599 6.84 23.20 25.54
N GLN A 600 6.86 23.55 26.83
CA GLN A 600 6.18 22.84 27.93
C GLN A 600 5.39 23.80 28.83
N VAL A 601 5.18 25.03 28.37
CA VAL A 601 4.48 26.10 29.11
C VAL A 601 3.67 26.93 28.13
N ASN A 602 2.65 27.63 28.62
CA ASN A 602 1.92 28.56 27.78
C ASN A 602 2.89 29.63 27.19
N PRO A 603 2.95 29.78 25.85
CA PRO A 603 3.86 30.72 25.20
C PRO A 603 3.58 32.20 25.54
N PHE A 604 2.36 32.54 25.95
CA PHE A 604 1.99 33.88 26.43
C PHE A 604 2.37 34.12 27.89
N GLY A 605 2.73 33.06 28.63
CA GLY A 605 3.07 33.09 30.04
C GLY A 605 4.54 33.39 30.29
N SER A 606 5.11 32.76 31.32
CA SER A 606 6.49 32.99 31.75
C SER A 606 7.55 32.60 30.72
N GLY A 607 7.20 31.75 29.74
CA GLY A 607 8.06 31.42 28.61
C GLY A 607 8.33 32.62 27.70
N GLY A 608 7.43 33.60 27.66
CA GLY A 608 7.62 34.88 26.98
C GLY A 608 7.85 34.79 25.48
N TYR A 609 7.28 33.79 24.81
CA TYR A 609 7.41 33.61 23.37
C TYR A 609 6.41 34.47 22.60
N LEU A 610 5.19 34.61 23.09
CA LEU A 610 4.12 35.35 22.42
C LEU A 610 3.56 36.44 23.31
N ARG A 611 3.08 37.53 22.71
CA ARG A 611 2.26 38.52 23.40
C ARG A 611 1.34 39.26 22.44
N LEU A 612 0.24 39.77 22.97
CA LEU A 612 -0.64 40.71 22.27
C LEU A 612 -0.31 42.14 22.68
N ARG A 613 -0.16 43.03 21.70
CA ARG A 613 0.05 44.46 21.89
C ARG A 613 -1.08 45.24 21.21
N GLN A 614 -1.80 46.05 21.99
CA GLN A 614 -2.79 46.97 21.43
C GLN A 614 -2.08 48.12 20.70
N GLU A 615 -2.46 48.39 19.45
CA GLU A 615 -1.97 49.50 18.64
C GLU A 615 -3.15 50.27 18.00
N GLY A 616 -3.57 51.36 18.64
CA GLY A 616 -4.76 52.09 18.22
C GLY A 616 -6.00 51.20 18.30
N MET A 617 -6.71 51.04 17.18
CA MET A 617 -7.86 50.12 17.08
C MET A 617 -7.46 48.69 16.71
N ASN A 618 -6.19 48.43 16.44
CA ASN A 618 -5.70 47.12 16.01
C ASN A 618 -5.03 46.39 17.17
N THR A 619 -4.97 45.08 17.08
CA THR A 619 -4.14 44.24 17.96
C THR A 619 -3.02 43.61 17.14
N VAL A 620 -1.81 43.58 17.69
CA VAL A 620 -0.65 42.96 17.06
C VAL A 620 -0.23 41.74 17.88
N LEU A 621 -0.11 40.58 17.24
CA LEU A 621 0.55 39.41 17.82
C LEU A 621 2.04 39.50 17.53
N GLU A 622 2.84 39.48 18.59
CA GLU A 622 4.30 39.57 18.52
C GLU A 622 4.94 38.25 18.98
N LEU A 623 6.05 37.88 18.34
CA LEU A 623 6.86 36.72 18.69
C LEU A 623 8.27 37.13 19.12
N ASP A 624 8.74 36.50 20.19
CA ASP A 624 10.13 36.48 20.62
C ASP A 624 10.66 35.03 20.48
N GLN A 625 11.52 34.79 19.49
CA GLN A 625 11.83 33.43 19.03
C GLN A 625 12.63 32.60 20.06
N ASP A 626 13.43 33.25 20.91
CA ASP A 626 14.18 32.62 21.99
C ASP A 626 13.49 32.76 23.37
N GLY A 627 12.32 33.40 23.40
CA GLY A 627 11.50 33.60 24.59
C GLY A 627 12.22 34.40 25.70
N ALA A 628 11.66 34.35 26.91
CA ALA A 628 12.16 35.08 28.07
C ALA A 628 13.59 34.68 28.52
N ALA A 629 14.09 33.52 28.07
CA ALA A 629 15.44 33.03 28.37
C ALA A 629 16.53 33.62 27.44
N GLY A 630 16.12 34.33 26.38
CA GLY A 630 16.99 35.00 25.44
C GLY A 630 17.85 36.12 26.02
N THR A 631 18.94 36.45 25.34
CA THR A 631 19.87 37.53 25.78
C THR A 631 19.40 38.94 25.39
N ALA A 632 18.38 39.05 24.54
CA ALA A 632 17.68 40.29 24.19
C ALA A 632 16.27 39.93 23.66
N ALA A 633 15.23 40.60 24.18
CA ALA A 633 13.86 40.37 23.74
C ALA A 633 13.66 40.98 22.34
N HIS A 634 13.72 40.15 21.30
CA HIS A 634 13.64 40.57 19.90
C HIS A 634 12.23 40.35 19.37
N TRP A 635 11.28 41.07 19.97
CA TRP A 635 9.88 41.07 19.53
C TRP A 635 9.75 41.48 18.06
N ARG A 636 9.10 40.63 17.29
CA ARG A 636 8.73 40.86 15.90
C ARG A 636 7.22 40.77 15.75
N ASP A 637 6.63 41.75 15.06
CA ASP A 637 5.23 41.72 14.67
C ASP A 637 5.00 40.55 13.69
N LEU A 638 4.04 39.68 14.02
CA LEU A 638 3.65 38.55 13.17
C LEU A 638 2.38 38.86 12.39
N ILE A 639 1.35 39.30 13.10
CA ILE A 639 0.04 39.56 12.54
C ILE A 639 -0.51 40.85 13.14
N THR A 640 -1.07 41.68 12.27
CA THR A 640 -1.95 42.77 12.67
C THR A 640 -3.41 42.36 12.48
N PHE A 641 -4.17 42.29 13.56
CA PHE A 641 -5.62 42.14 13.56
C PHE A 641 -6.28 43.52 13.53
N SER A 642 -6.99 43.81 12.45
CA SER A 642 -7.61 45.12 12.25
C SER A 642 -8.88 45.26 13.08
N ASN A 643 -9.06 46.40 13.75
CA ASN A 643 -10.26 46.72 14.54
C ASN A 643 -10.58 45.75 15.68
N THR A 644 -9.59 44.98 16.16
CA THR A 644 -9.74 44.02 17.25
C THR A 644 -9.11 44.56 18.55
N SER A 645 -9.76 44.35 19.70
CA SER A 645 -9.19 44.66 21.01
C SER A 645 -8.41 43.48 21.58
N ALA A 646 -7.22 43.72 22.12
CA ALA A 646 -6.37 42.68 22.71
C ALA A 646 -7.04 41.98 23.91
N THR A 647 -8.01 42.62 24.55
CA THR A 647 -8.78 42.07 25.68
C THR A 647 -9.87 41.09 25.26
N ASP A 648 -10.24 41.07 23.98
CA ASP A 648 -11.31 40.22 23.47
C ASP A 648 -10.80 38.83 23.10
N PHE A 649 -9.48 38.69 22.95
CA PHE A 649 -8.82 37.41 22.74
C PHE A 649 -8.92 36.55 24.00
N THR A 650 -9.38 35.32 23.82
CA THR A 650 -9.46 34.31 24.86
C THR A 650 -8.65 33.08 24.44
N ARG A 651 -8.57 32.09 25.33
CA ARG A 651 -7.94 30.82 24.99
C ARG A 651 -8.56 30.10 23.80
N ASN A 652 -9.84 30.38 23.50
CA ASN A 652 -10.58 29.76 22.39
C ASN A 652 -10.22 30.32 21.02
N ASN A 653 -9.37 31.35 20.96
CA ASN A 653 -8.85 31.92 19.71
C ASN A 653 -7.45 31.39 19.34
N PHE A 654 -6.80 30.60 20.20
CA PHE A 654 -5.45 30.10 19.95
C PHE A 654 -5.41 28.58 20.11
N VAL A 655 -5.08 27.86 19.05
CA VAL A 655 -4.95 26.39 19.07
C VAL A 655 -3.72 25.98 19.90
N PRO A 656 -3.79 24.96 20.78
CA PRO A 656 -4.93 24.08 21.09
C PRO A 656 -5.81 24.55 22.26
N GLY A 657 -5.71 25.82 22.67
CA GLY A 657 -6.45 26.39 23.79
C GLY A 657 -5.59 27.30 24.67
N LEU A 658 -4.71 28.10 24.07
CA LEU A 658 -3.68 28.88 24.79
C LEU A 658 -4.24 30.20 25.34
N SER A 659 -4.24 30.36 26.66
CA SER A 659 -4.69 31.62 27.26
C SER A 659 -3.72 32.77 26.98
N PRO A 660 -4.14 33.89 26.35
CA PRO A 660 -3.26 35.03 26.08
C PRO A 660 -2.87 35.80 27.35
N THR A 661 -3.48 35.49 28.50
CA THR A 661 -3.08 36.02 29.82
C THR A 661 -1.88 35.26 30.41
N GLY A 662 -1.48 34.14 29.79
CA GLY A 662 -0.38 33.31 30.23
C GLY A 662 -0.76 32.23 31.26
N GLU A 663 -2.05 32.02 31.52
CA GLU A 663 -2.54 30.94 32.38
C GLU A 663 -2.33 29.57 31.72
N ASN A 664 -1.89 28.57 32.50
CA ASN A 664 -1.62 27.21 32.01
C ASN A 664 -2.87 26.32 32.02
N GLU A 665 -4.05 26.85 31.72
CA GLU A 665 -5.27 26.03 31.63
C GLU A 665 -5.20 25.14 30.39
N GLY A 666 -5.34 23.82 30.56
CA GLY A 666 -5.31 22.80 29.50
C GLY A 666 -6.69 22.39 29.01
N LYS A 667 -6.74 21.31 28.24
CA LYS A 667 -7.93 20.67 27.71
C LYS A 667 -8.82 20.14 28.83
N SER A 668 -10.13 20.11 28.57
CA SER A 668 -11.10 19.38 29.39
C SER A 668 -11.76 18.31 28.52
N LEU A 669 -11.47 17.05 28.80
CA LEU A 669 -11.92 15.88 28.03
C LEU A 669 -12.78 14.97 28.91
N VAL A 670 -13.89 14.49 28.38
CA VAL A 670 -14.82 13.59 29.07
C VAL A 670 -15.15 12.42 28.15
N GLY A 671 -14.89 11.20 28.61
CA GLY A 671 -15.24 9.93 27.98
C GLY A 671 -16.70 9.55 28.21
N GLY A 672 -17.13 8.49 27.55
CA GLY A 672 -18.52 8.02 27.56
C GLY A 672 -18.69 6.75 28.38
N ASP A 673 -19.69 5.96 27.98
CA ASP A 673 -19.82 4.58 28.44
C ASP A 673 -18.98 3.70 27.48
N GLY A 674 -17.88 3.08 27.92
CA GLY A 674 -17.03 2.32 27.02
C GLY A 674 -15.63 1.97 27.50
N LYS A 675 -14.68 1.95 26.57
CA LYS A 675 -13.25 1.90 26.90
C LYS A 675 -12.64 3.04 26.13
N ASP A 676 -12.35 4.13 26.81
CA ASP A 676 -11.91 5.37 26.23
C ASP A 676 -10.39 5.54 26.36
N GLU A 677 -9.80 6.26 25.41
CA GLU A 677 -8.39 6.65 25.45
C GLU A 677 -8.32 8.18 25.37
N LEU A 678 -8.08 8.81 26.52
CA LEU A 678 -8.03 10.26 26.66
C LEU A 678 -6.58 10.71 26.85
N ARG A 679 -6.17 11.72 26.07
CA ARG A 679 -4.83 12.29 26.10
C ARG A 679 -4.87 13.81 26.17
N GLY A 680 -4.23 14.36 27.20
CA GLY A 680 -4.09 15.79 27.45
C GLY A 680 -3.13 16.49 26.49
N GLY A 681 -2.27 17.32 27.04
CA GLY A 681 -1.31 18.19 26.38
C GLY A 681 -0.24 18.65 27.37
N PHE A 682 0.42 19.77 27.08
CA PHE A 682 1.50 20.29 27.93
C PHE A 682 1.02 21.36 28.95
N LEU A 683 -0.30 21.50 29.11
CA LEU A 683 -0.94 22.45 30.01
C LEU A 683 -1.74 21.69 31.07
N ASN A 684 -2.31 22.37 32.06
CA ASN A 684 -3.04 21.70 33.14
C ASN A 684 -4.39 21.17 32.64
N ASP A 685 -4.42 19.90 32.26
CA ASP A 685 -5.59 19.26 31.67
C ASP A 685 -6.53 18.65 32.72
N THR A 686 -7.79 18.43 32.33
CA THR A 686 -8.78 17.70 33.13
C THR A 686 -9.40 16.61 32.26
N LEU A 687 -9.18 15.35 32.62
CA LEU A 687 -9.62 14.16 31.90
C LEU A 687 -10.57 13.36 32.80
N ASP A 688 -11.72 12.97 32.28
CA ASP A 688 -12.70 12.11 32.97
C ASP A 688 -13.06 10.94 32.06
N GLY A 689 -12.76 9.70 32.45
CA GLY A 689 -12.94 8.49 31.65
C GLY A 689 -14.41 8.10 31.50
N GLY A 690 -15.18 8.23 32.58
CA GLY A 690 -16.60 7.85 32.59
C GLY A 690 -16.81 6.41 33.05
N ASP A 691 -17.67 5.67 32.37
CA ASP A 691 -17.97 4.28 32.71
C ASP A 691 -17.16 3.34 31.79
N GLY A 692 -16.29 2.52 32.36
CA GLY A 692 -15.69 1.33 31.75
C GLY A 692 -14.18 1.23 31.99
N ASP A 693 -13.44 0.50 31.14
CA ASP A 693 -12.00 0.27 31.39
C ASP A 693 -11.15 1.22 30.52
N ASP A 694 -10.81 2.39 31.07
CA ASP A 694 -10.27 3.52 30.33
C ASP A 694 -8.76 3.69 30.42
N ARG A 695 -8.19 4.49 29.53
CA ARG A 695 -6.78 4.92 29.52
C ARG A 695 -6.68 6.43 29.48
N LEU A 696 -6.17 7.02 30.56
CA LEU A 696 -6.01 8.47 30.68
C LEU A 696 -4.54 8.85 30.77
N ASN A 697 -4.11 9.81 29.95
CA ASN A 697 -2.74 10.32 29.93
C ASN A 697 -2.73 11.86 29.98
N GLY A 698 -2.28 12.45 31.08
CA GLY A 698 -2.20 13.91 31.28
C GLY A 698 -1.14 14.59 30.41
N GLU A 699 0.00 13.91 30.25
CA GLU A 699 1.23 14.42 29.62
C GLU A 699 2.04 15.37 30.49
N ALA A 700 2.03 16.68 30.25
CA ALA A 700 2.81 17.60 31.07
C ALA A 700 1.88 18.69 31.59
N GLY A 701 1.99 19.08 32.84
CA GLY A 701 1.02 20.01 33.39
C GLY A 701 0.85 19.86 34.89
N ARG A 702 -0.37 20.07 35.33
CA ARG A 702 -0.83 19.77 36.69
C ARG A 702 -2.23 19.26 36.48
N ASP A 703 -2.29 17.99 36.17
CA ASP A 703 -3.44 17.42 35.51
C ASP A 703 -4.37 16.78 36.53
N VAL A 704 -5.65 16.71 36.17
CA VAL A 704 -6.68 16.06 36.98
C VAL A 704 -7.27 14.94 36.14
N LEU A 705 -6.97 13.69 36.49
CA LEU A 705 -7.47 12.50 35.81
C LEU A 705 -8.45 11.76 36.72
N HIS A 706 -9.67 11.56 36.24
CA HIS A 706 -10.71 10.74 36.87
C HIS A 706 -10.94 9.50 35.99
N GLY A 707 -10.61 8.30 36.46
CA GLY A 707 -10.87 7.05 35.74
C GLY A 707 -12.37 6.80 35.61
N GLY A 708 -13.05 6.73 36.75
CA GLY A 708 -14.51 6.61 36.79
C GLY A 708 -14.91 5.22 37.26
N ALA A 709 -15.74 4.50 36.50
CA ALA A 709 -16.21 3.18 36.89
C ALA A 709 -15.69 2.08 35.97
N GLY A 710 -14.71 1.31 36.40
CA GLY A 710 -14.20 0.12 35.72
C GLY A 710 -12.75 -0.10 36.10
N ASN A 711 -11.95 -0.71 35.23
CA ASN A 711 -10.55 -0.99 35.54
C ASN A 711 -9.64 -0.09 34.70
N ASP A 712 -9.29 1.06 35.26
CA ASP A 712 -8.68 2.16 34.53
C ASP A 712 -7.16 2.15 34.60
N VAL A 713 -6.53 2.73 33.57
CA VAL A 713 -5.08 2.99 33.54
C VAL A 713 -4.83 4.48 33.44
N LEU A 714 -4.18 5.04 34.45
CA LEU A 714 -3.94 6.48 34.57
C LEU A 714 -2.44 6.78 34.52
N ASN A 715 -2.05 7.79 33.74
CA ASN A 715 -0.69 8.32 33.70
C ASN A 715 -0.75 9.85 33.80
N GLY A 716 -0.30 10.43 34.90
CA GLY A 716 -0.23 11.90 35.07
C GLY A 716 0.79 12.50 34.12
N GLY A 717 2.02 11.98 34.17
CA GLY A 717 3.12 12.41 33.33
C GLY A 717 4.07 13.35 34.09
N GLU A 718 4.44 14.49 33.50
CA GLU A 718 5.25 15.51 34.17
C GLU A 718 4.34 16.52 34.88
N GLY A 719 4.46 16.65 36.20
CA GLY A 719 3.65 17.64 36.91
C GLY A 719 3.34 17.26 38.34
N ASP A 720 2.60 18.13 39.02
CA ASP A 720 1.96 17.78 40.31
C ASP A 720 0.52 17.37 39.99
N ASP A 721 0.27 16.08 39.77
CA ASP A 721 -1.01 15.61 39.24
C ASP A 721 -1.97 15.08 40.31
N TRP A 722 -3.24 15.02 39.97
CA TRP A 722 -4.28 14.33 40.73
C TRP A 722 -4.83 13.18 39.89
N LEU A 723 -4.69 11.94 40.40
CA LEU A 723 -5.03 10.71 39.71
C LEU A 723 -6.04 9.92 40.56
N GLY A 724 -7.31 9.97 40.15
CA GLY A 724 -8.41 9.26 40.79
C GLY A 724 -8.81 8.05 39.99
N GLY A 725 -8.63 6.83 40.51
CA GLY A 725 -9.07 5.59 39.82
C GLY A 725 -10.58 5.51 39.79
N GLY A 726 -11.21 5.45 40.97
CA GLY A 726 -12.66 5.48 41.11
C GLY A 726 -13.19 4.13 41.56
N ALA A 727 -14.13 3.56 40.82
CA ALA A 727 -14.77 2.30 41.16
C ALA A 727 -14.29 1.17 40.25
N GLY A 728 -13.45 0.28 40.78
CA GLY A 728 -13.08 -0.96 40.12
C GLY A 728 -11.65 -1.31 40.46
N PHE A 729 -10.86 -1.75 39.47
CA PHE A 729 -9.46 -2.12 39.68
C PHE A 729 -8.55 -1.22 38.86
N ASP A 730 -7.97 -0.21 39.52
CA ASP A 730 -7.31 0.88 38.83
C ASP A 730 -5.79 0.85 38.99
N VAL A 731 -5.10 1.25 37.92
CA VAL A 731 -3.65 1.21 37.81
C VAL A 731 -3.11 2.57 37.42
N VAL A 732 -2.27 3.16 38.26
CA VAL A 732 -1.42 4.28 37.86
C VAL A 732 -0.13 3.74 37.25
N GLN A 733 0.16 4.14 36.02
CA GLN A 733 1.36 3.75 35.29
C GLN A 733 2.35 4.91 35.24
N MET A 734 3.57 4.69 35.74
CA MET A 734 4.65 5.67 35.63
C MET A 734 5.46 5.47 34.33
N PRO A 735 5.92 6.53 33.67
CA PRO A 735 6.69 6.44 32.43
C PRO A 735 8.01 5.64 32.61
N ASN A 736 8.42 4.93 31.54
CA ASN A 736 9.41 3.83 31.54
C ASN A 736 10.89 4.22 31.85
N THR A 737 11.16 5.45 32.28
CA THR A 737 12.49 6.02 32.45
C THR A 737 13.05 5.82 33.86
N ARG A 738 13.24 4.55 34.28
CA ARG A 738 14.03 4.12 35.47
C ARG A 738 13.87 5.00 36.72
N THR A 739 12.78 4.84 37.48
CA THR A 739 12.50 5.74 38.60
C THR A 739 12.59 5.06 39.96
N THR A 740 13.47 5.63 40.79
CA THR A 740 13.41 5.56 42.24
C THR A 740 12.28 6.48 42.68
N VAL A 741 11.21 5.93 43.24
CA VAL A 741 10.06 6.74 43.69
C VAL A 741 10.00 6.83 45.21
N ASN A 742 9.58 7.99 45.72
CA ASN A 742 9.14 8.13 47.10
C ASN A 742 7.62 7.96 47.16
N ILE A 743 7.14 7.09 48.04
CA ILE A 743 5.71 6.86 48.28
C ILE A 743 5.42 7.11 49.75
N TRP A 744 4.43 7.95 50.06
CA TRP A 744 3.98 8.19 51.42
C TRP A 744 2.47 8.45 51.46
N ARG A 745 1.90 8.41 52.67
CA ARG A 745 0.50 8.81 52.90
C ARG A 745 0.45 10.17 53.56
N GLU A 746 -0.37 11.06 53.02
CA GLU A 746 -0.61 12.39 53.59
C GLU A 746 -2.11 12.73 53.43
N GLY A 747 -2.76 13.12 54.53
CA GLY A 747 -4.17 13.54 54.48
C GLY A 747 -5.19 12.44 54.13
N GLY A 748 -4.79 11.17 54.05
CA GLY A 748 -5.65 10.05 53.65
C GLY A 748 -5.36 9.50 52.25
N SER A 749 -4.79 10.33 51.37
CA SER A 749 -4.38 9.98 50.01
C SER A 749 -2.95 9.46 49.95
N ILE A 750 -2.62 8.79 48.85
CA ILE A 750 -1.26 8.34 48.56
C ILE A 750 -0.56 9.44 47.76
N LYS A 751 0.68 9.74 48.13
CA LYS A 751 1.55 10.69 47.43
C LYS A 751 2.70 9.94 46.80
N ILE A 752 3.01 10.28 45.56
CA ILE A 752 4.13 9.71 44.83
C ILE A 752 4.99 10.86 44.33
N GLN A 753 6.31 10.68 44.39
CA GLN A 753 7.26 11.59 43.81
C GLN A 753 8.30 10.80 43.04
N ASP A 754 8.48 11.15 41.76
CA ASP A 754 9.62 10.70 40.97
C ASP A 754 10.89 11.44 41.41
N LEU A 755 11.97 10.72 41.71
CA LEU A 755 13.25 11.30 42.13
C LEU A 755 14.29 11.37 41.01
N ASP A 756 14.02 10.76 39.85
CA ASP A 756 14.99 10.62 38.76
C ASP A 756 14.66 11.51 37.54
N GLY A 757 13.60 12.34 37.60
CA GLY A 757 13.11 13.18 36.50
C GLY A 757 12.55 14.56 36.90
N ASN A 758 11.82 15.19 35.97
CA ASN A 758 11.03 16.41 36.17
C ASN A 758 9.65 16.14 36.82
N GLY A 759 9.38 14.90 37.25
CA GLY A 759 8.11 14.54 37.89
C GLY A 759 7.88 15.35 39.17
N GLY A 760 6.68 15.90 39.30
CA GLY A 760 6.26 16.60 40.50
C GLY A 760 5.81 15.61 41.57
N ILE A 761 4.90 16.08 42.43
CA ILE A 761 4.31 15.30 43.51
C ILE A 761 2.87 14.98 43.14
N ASP A 762 2.64 13.72 42.78
CA ASP A 762 1.33 13.22 42.37
C ASP A 762 0.50 12.78 43.57
N THR A 763 -0.81 12.94 43.42
CA THR A 763 -1.81 12.56 44.42
C THR A 763 -2.68 11.45 43.86
N LEU A 764 -2.69 10.30 44.53
CA LEU A 764 -3.51 9.16 44.15
C LEU A 764 -4.69 9.02 45.12
N ASP A 765 -5.88 8.82 44.56
CA ASP A 765 -7.10 8.52 45.29
C ASP A 765 -7.88 7.39 44.61
N GLY A 766 -8.37 6.41 45.38
CA GLY A 766 -9.09 5.26 44.82
C GLY A 766 -8.30 4.48 43.75
N VAL A 767 -6.98 4.29 43.93
CA VAL A 767 -6.11 3.52 43.02
C VAL A 767 -5.55 2.30 43.74
N GLU A 768 -5.68 1.13 43.13
CA GLU A 768 -5.24 -0.14 43.71
C GLU A 768 -3.77 -0.44 43.42
N ARG A 769 -3.23 -0.02 42.27
CA ARG A 769 -1.83 -0.34 41.89
C ARG A 769 -1.06 0.83 41.30
N LEU A 770 0.23 0.84 41.61
CA LEU A 770 1.24 1.65 40.92
C LEU A 770 2.18 0.73 40.14
N GLN A 771 2.21 0.89 38.82
CA GLN A 771 3.11 0.17 37.95
C GLN A 771 4.42 0.94 37.76
N LEU A 772 5.53 0.31 38.13
CA LEU A 772 6.90 0.81 38.00
C LEU A 772 7.69 -0.07 37.02
N ARG A 773 8.90 0.36 36.65
CA ARG A 773 9.75 -0.42 35.73
C ARG A 773 10.23 -1.72 36.39
N GLY A 774 9.59 -2.84 36.04
CA GLY A 774 9.98 -4.18 36.48
C GLY A 774 9.41 -4.61 37.83
N SER A 775 8.63 -3.76 38.49
CA SER A 775 7.88 -4.09 39.71
C SER A 775 6.54 -3.33 39.75
N THR A 776 5.65 -3.75 40.64
CA THR A 776 4.35 -3.11 40.86
C THR A 776 4.14 -3.02 42.36
N VAL A 777 3.59 -1.91 42.82
CA VAL A 777 3.20 -1.71 44.21
C VAL A 777 1.69 -1.85 44.29
N ALA A 778 1.22 -2.80 45.11
CA ALA A 778 -0.20 -2.97 45.40
C ALA A 778 -0.55 -2.17 46.66
N PHE A 779 -1.58 -1.32 46.59
CA PHE A 779 -2.08 -0.49 47.68
C PHE A 779 -3.38 -1.03 48.32
N ASP A 780 -3.95 -2.08 47.73
CA ASP A 780 -5.25 -2.64 48.09
C ASP A 780 -5.20 -3.48 49.37
N GLY A 781 -5.81 -2.95 50.44
CA GLY A 781 -6.01 -3.65 51.71
C GLY A 781 -6.89 -4.88 51.60
N GLU A 782 -7.94 -4.83 50.77
CA GLU A 782 -9.04 -5.81 50.74
C GLU A 782 -9.13 -6.61 49.43
N GLY A 783 -8.45 -6.15 48.36
CA GLY A 783 -8.41 -6.79 47.05
C GLY A 783 -7.43 -7.96 46.95
N SER A 784 -7.16 -8.42 45.72
CA SER A 784 -6.29 -9.57 45.42
C SER A 784 -4.93 -9.45 46.11
N GLY A 785 -4.30 -8.26 46.11
CA GLY A 785 -2.99 -8.04 46.74
C GLY A 785 -3.02 -8.31 48.24
N GLY A 786 -3.97 -7.70 48.94
CA GLY A 786 -4.21 -7.92 50.36
C GLY A 786 -4.56 -9.36 50.73
N GLN A 787 -5.41 -10.03 49.95
CA GLN A 787 -5.77 -11.43 50.17
C GLN A 787 -4.56 -12.36 50.07
N ILE A 788 -3.71 -12.19 49.04
CA ILE A 788 -2.50 -13.00 48.89
C ILE A 788 -1.53 -12.73 50.04
N TYR A 789 -1.35 -11.46 50.44
CA TYR A 789 -0.50 -11.14 51.59
C TYR A 789 -0.99 -11.83 52.87
N ARG A 790 -2.30 -11.73 53.16
CA ARG A 790 -2.93 -12.38 54.30
C ARG A 790 -2.82 -13.90 54.26
N LEU A 791 -2.91 -14.50 53.08
CA LEU A 791 -2.77 -15.94 52.89
C LEU A 791 -1.34 -16.41 53.17
N TYR A 792 -0.32 -15.67 52.72
CA TYR A 792 1.08 -15.93 53.07
C TYR A 792 1.31 -15.80 54.57
N GLN A 793 0.72 -14.79 55.21
CA GLN A 793 0.80 -14.63 56.66
C GLN A 793 0.14 -15.81 57.39
N ALA A 794 -1.06 -16.22 56.98
CA ALA A 794 -1.78 -17.33 57.61
C ALA A 794 -1.06 -18.68 57.41
N ALA A 795 -0.49 -18.92 56.23
CA ALA A 795 0.17 -20.17 55.89
C ALA A 795 1.59 -20.28 56.47
N PHE A 796 2.35 -19.18 56.50
CA PHE A 796 3.80 -19.24 56.72
C PHE A 796 4.33 -18.25 57.76
N ASP A 797 3.49 -17.38 58.33
CA ASP A 797 3.89 -16.31 59.27
C ASP A 797 5.02 -15.41 58.71
N ARG A 798 4.92 -15.07 57.42
CA ARG A 798 5.86 -14.18 56.73
C ARG A 798 5.19 -13.44 55.58
N LYS A 799 5.81 -12.32 55.18
CA LYS A 799 5.48 -11.64 53.92
C LYS A 799 5.81 -12.50 52.69
N PRO A 800 5.07 -12.36 51.57
CA PRO A 800 5.45 -12.99 50.32
C PRO A 800 6.78 -12.43 49.79
N ASP A 801 7.50 -13.24 49.02
CA ASP A 801 8.59 -12.75 48.17
C ASP A 801 8.01 -12.11 46.89
N MET A 802 8.77 -11.23 46.24
CA MET A 802 8.26 -10.41 45.13
C MET A 802 7.72 -11.24 43.95
N VAL A 803 8.34 -12.37 43.65
CA VAL A 803 7.94 -13.23 42.52
C VAL A 803 6.73 -14.10 42.88
N GLY A 804 6.73 -14.69 44.08
CA GLY A 804 5.61 -15.47 44.61
C GLY A 804 4.34 -14.64 44.79
N ALA A 805 4.47 -13.40 45.28
CA ALA A 805 3.38 -12.42 45.31
C ALA A 805 2.81 -12.22 43.91
N GLY A 806 3.65 -11.93 42.91
CA GLY A 806 3.20 -11.68 41.55
C GLY A 806 2.50 -12.87 40.90
N PHE A 807 2.97 -14.10 41.12
CA PHE A 807 2.32 -15.30 40.60
C PHE A 807 0.90 -15.46 41.15
N TRP A 808 0.74 -15.40 42.48
CA TRP A 808 -0.55 -15.65 43.11
C TRP A 808 -1.54 -14.48 42.95
N ILE A 809 -1.05 -13.24 42.93
CA ILE A 809 -1.88 -12.07 42.61
C ILE A 809 -2.42 -12.19 41.18
N LEU A 810 -1.58 -12.60 40.21
CA LEU A 810 -2.04 -12.84 38.84
C LEU A 810 -3.13 -13.92 38.77
N GLN A 811 -3.01 -15.00 39.56
CA GLN A 811 -4.07 -16.02 39.60
C GLN A 811 -5.37 -15.46 40.19
N ALA A 812 -5.28 -14.67 41.26
CA ALA A 812 -6.44 -14.03 41.88
C ALA A 812 -7.13 -13.06 40.91
N ASP A 813 -6.36 -12.23 40.20
CA ASP A 813 -6.88 -11.30 39.18
C ASP A 813 -7.55 -12.02 38.00
N ARG A 814 -7.12 -13.24 37.67
CA ARG A 814 -7.77 -14.11 36.68
C ARG A 814 -9.04 -14.80 37.21
N GLY A 815 -9.48 -14.46 38.42
CA GLY A 815 -10.68 -15.01 39.04
C GLY A 815 -10.49 -16.38 39.70
N VAL A 816 -9.24 -16.84 39.92
CA VAL A 816 -9.02 -18.08 40.68
C VAL A 816 -9.41 -17.83 42.14
N SER A 817 -10.37 -18.63 42.64
CA SER A 817 -10.84 -18.48 44.03
C SER A 817 -9.71 -18.62 45.04
N LEU A 818 -9.79 -17.86 46.15
CA LEU A 818 -8.81 -17.92 47.23
C LEU A 818 -8.63 -19.34 47.81
N GLN A 819 -9.70 -20.15 47.80
CA GLN A 819 -9.62 -21.56 48.17
C GLN A 819 -8.69 -22.37 47.25
N ASN A 820 -8.81 -22.20 45.93
CA ASN A 820 -7.96 -22.92 44.97
C ASN A 820 -6.52 -22.44 45.04
N ILE A 821 -6.31 -21.15 45.29
CA ILE A 821 -4.97 -20.60 45.57
C ILE A 821 -4.39 -21.25 46.84
N ALA A 822 -5.18 -21.31 47.92
CA ALA A 822 -4.79 -21.96 49.17
C ALA A 822 -4.45 -23.45 49.00
N GLU A 823 -5.08 -24.16 48.05
CA GLU A 823 -4.71 -25.55 47.71
C GLU A 823 -3.26 -25.66 47.23
N GLY A 824 -2.78 -24.68 46.44
CA GLY A 824 -1.37 -24.60 46.04
C GLY A 824 -0.42 -24.41 47.23
N PHE A 825 -0.85 -23.69 48.26
CA PHE A 825 -0.07 -23.48 49.48
C PHE A 825 0.00 -24.77 50.30
N VAL A 826 -1.13 -25.40 50.60
CA VAL A 826 -1.17 -26.61 51.45
C VAL A 826 -0.50 -27.82 50.80
N THR A 827 -0.41 -27.85 49.48
CA THR A 827 0.28 -28.90 48.73
C THR A 827 1.78 -28.60 48.52
N SER A 828 2.24 -27.38 48.80
CA SER A 828 3.63 -26.96 48.64
C SER A 828 4.59 -27.68 49.58
N ASP A 829 5.85 -27.82 49.15
CA ASP A 829 6.91 -28.39 49.98
C ASP A 829 7.24 -27.51 51.19
N GLU A 830 7.04 -26.19 51.11
CA GLU A 830 7.21 -25.28 52.24
C GLU A 830 6.20 -25.56 53.34
N PHE A 831 4.92 -25.71 52.98
CA PHE A 831 3.85 -26.03 53.92
C PHE A 831 4.06 -27.40 54.57
N LYS A 832 4.39 -28.43 53.79
CA LYS A 832 4.73 -29.77 54.32
C LYS A 832 5.93 -29.76 55.26
N ARG A 833 6.90 -28.86 55.04
CA ARG A 833 8.08 -28.73 55.92
C ARG A 833 7.73 -28.05 57.23
N LEU A 834 6.90 -27.01 57.19
CA LEU A 834 6.50 -26.23 58.36
C LEU A 834 5.53 -26.99 59.26
N TYR A 835 4.56 -27.69 58.67
CA TYR A 835 3.52 -28.43 59.39
C TYR A 835 3.86 -29.92 59.57
N GLY A 836 4.92 -30.43 58.94
CA GLY A 836 5.32 -31.84 58.99
C GLY A 836 4.64 -32.71 57.91
N SER A 837 5.15 -33.94 57.73
CA SER A 837 4.70 -34.84 56.65
C SER A 837 3.33 -35.51 56.90
N ASN A 838 2.84 -35.52 58.14
CA ASN A 838 1.52 -36.05 58.51
C ASN A 838 1.04 -35.50 59.87
N PRO A 839 0.86 -34.17 60.02
CA PRO A 839 0.39 -33.57 61.26
C PRO A 839 -1.01 -34.06 61.63
N THR A 840 -1.29 -34.13 62.92
CA THR A 840 -2.67 -34.28 63.40
C THR A 840 -3.47 -33.01 63.12
N ASN A 841 -4.78 -33.13 62.93
CA ASN A 841 -5.66 -31.97 62.72
C ASN A 841 -5.56 -30.94 63.87
N GLY A 842 -5.27 -31.37 65.10
CA GLY A 842 -5.03 -30.48 66.23
C GLY A 842 -3.73 -29.68 66.12
N GLU A 843 -2.65 -30.29 65.62
CA GLU A 843 -1.37 -29.59 65.38
C GLU A 843 -1.49 -28.57 64.24
N LEU A 844 -2.24 -28.89 63.19
CA LEU A 844 -2.55 -27.96 62.09
C LEU A 844 -3.27 -26.71 62.59
N VAL A 845 -4.35 -26.88 63.35
CA VAL A 845 -5.15 -25.77 63.89
C VAL A 845 -4.33 -24.91 64.86
N ASP A 846 -3.55 -25.54 65.74
CA ASP A 846 -2.71 -24.81 66.69
C ASP A 846 -1.69 -23.89 65.98
N LEU A 847 -1.08 -24.37 64.88
CA LEU A 847 -0.13 -23.60 64.08
C LEU A 847 -0.82 -22.47 63.27
N LEU A 848 -1.99 -22.70 62.69
CA LEU A 848 -2.73 -21.65 61.97
C LEU A 848 -3.14 -20.48 62.91
N TYR A 849 -3.59 -20.80 64.13
CA TYR A 849 -3.86 -19.78 65.15
C TYR A 849 -2.59 -19.04 65.60
N GLN A 850 -1.46 -19.75 65.65
CA GLN A 850 -0.17 -19.13 65.98
C GLN A 850 0.27 -18.15 64.88
N ASN A 851 0.09 -18.48 63.61
CA ASN A 851 0.49 -17.62 62.49
C ASN A 851 -0.38 -16.36 62.36
N VAL A 852 -1.69 -16.49 62.56
CA VAL A 852 -2.64 -15.38 62.36
C VAL A 852 -2.83 -14.52 63.61
N GLN A 853 -2.88 -15.15 64.79
CA GLN A 853 -3.25 -14.47 66.04
C GLN A 853 -2.14 -14.46 67.08
N HIS A 854 -0.98 -15.08 66.78
CA HIS A 854 0.16 -15.20 67.69
C HIS A 854 -0.21 -15.72 69.09
N ARG A 855 -1.26 -16.56 69.16
CA ARG A 855 -1.78 -17.17 70.40
C ARG A 855 -2.26 -18.59 70.15
N LYS A 856 -2.47 -19.34 71.24
CA LYS A 856 -3.16 -20.62 71.19
C LYS A 856 -4.68 -20.44 71.01
N PRO A 857 -5.37 -21.35 70.31
CA PRO A 857 -6.82 -21.29 70.17
C PRO A 857 -7.53 -21.52 71.52
N GLY A 858 -8.74 -20.95 71.66
CA GLY A 858 -9.64 -21.28 72.76
C GLY A 858 -10.11 -22.73 72.67
N ALA A 859 -10.54 -23.33 73.79
CA ALA A 859 -10.93 -24.74 73.82
C ALA A 859 -12.11 -25.06 72.87
N GLU A 860 -13.06 -24.13 72.73
CA GLU A 860 -14.22 -24.28 71.86
C GLU A 860 -13.87 -24.10 70.38
N ASP A 861 -13.12 -23.04 70.04
CA ASP A 861 -12.65 -22.79 68.67
C ASP A 861 -11.75 -23.93 68.14
N ARG A 862 -10.84 -24.40 69.00
CA ARG A 862 -9.96 -25.54 68.70
C ARG A 862 -10.75 -26.80 68.41
N ALA A 863 -11.79 -27.09 69.21
CA ALA A 863 -12.63 -28.26 69.03
C ALA A 863 -13.47 -28.17 67.75
N PHE A 864 -13.97 -26.98 67.41
CA PHE A 864 -14.73 -26.73 66.18
C PHE A 864 -13.90 -27.04 64.93
N TRP A 865 -12.71 -26.44 64.79
CA TRP A 865 -11.88 -26.64 63.59
C TRP A 865 -11.34 -28.07 63.46
N ILE A 866 -11.06 -28.74 64.59
CA ILE A 866 -10.72 -30.17 64.58
C ILE A 866 -11.90 -31.01 64.09
N ASP A 867 -13.13 -30.74 64.54
CA ASP A 867 -14.33 -31.47 64.10
C ASP A 867 -14.58 -31.28 62.59
N VAL A 868 -14.39 -30.06 62.08
CA VAL A 868 -14.47 -29.73 60.65
C VAL A 868 -13.49 -30.58 59.82
N LEU A 869 -12.24 -30.70 60.26
CA LEU A 869 -11.22 -31.47 59.56
C LEU A 869 -11.38 -32.99 59.74
N ASP A 870 -11.69 -33.47 60.95
CA ASP A 870 -11.87 -34.89 61.27
C ASP A 870 -13.07 -35.49 60.52
N ARG A 871 -14.18 -34.76 60.45
CA ARG A 871 -15.38 -35.16 59.71
C ARG A 871 -15.33 -34.82 58.22
N LYS A 872 -14.24 -34.20 57.76
CA LYS A 872 -14.03 -33.78 56.36
C LYS A 872 -15.15 -32.88 55.83
N LEU A 873 -15.65 -31.99 56.68
CA LEU A 873 -16.69 -31.02 56.31
C LEU A 873 -16.15 -29.93 55.36
N ALA A 874 -14.84 -29.68 55.40
CA ALA A 874 -14.13 -28.81 54.46
C ALA A 874 -12.69 -29.33 54.25
N PRO A 875 -12.09 -29.12 53.06
CA PRO A 875 -10.67 -29.40 52.86
C PRO A 875 -9.79 -28.40 53.62
N LEU A 876 -8.53 -28.77 53.85
CA LEU A 876 -7.56 -27.93 54.56
C LEU A 876 -7.35 -26.57 53.88
N SER A 877 -7.41 -26.51 52.54
CA SER A 877 -7.35 -25.28 51.76
C SER A 877 -8.48 -24.29 52.08
N SER A 878 -9.71 -24.77 52.26
CA SER A 878 -10.83 -23.92 52.71
C SER A 878 -10.63 -23.40 54.13
N VAL A 879 -10.06 -24.23 55.02
CA VAL A 879 -9.73 -23.81 56.39
C VAL A 879 -8.66 -22.72 56.35
N LEU A 880 -7.58 -22.93 55.59
CA LEU A 880 -6.52 -21.92 55.44
C LEU A 880 -7.04 -20.60 54.87
N ALA A 881 -7.88 -20.64 53.82
CA ALA A 881 -8.52 -19.44 53.27
C ALA A 881 -9.45 -18.75 54.28
N SER A 882 -10.13 -19.51 55.15
CA SER A 882 -10.97 -18.92 56.22
C SER A 882 -10.12 -18.23 57.29
N PHE A 883 -8.94 -18.77 57.60
CA PHE A 883 -8.00 -18.14 58.53
C PHE A 883 -7.37 -16.88 57.94
N SER A 884 -7.02 -16.89 56.64
CA SER A 884 -6.47 -15.71 55.98
C SER A 884 -7.45 -14.55 55.98
N GLU A 885 -8.75 -14.82 55.77
CA GLU A 885 -9.82 -13.80 55.77
C GLU A 885 -10.52 -13.64 57.13
N SER A 886 -9.91 -14.13 58.21
CA SER A 886 -10.44 -13.88 59.55
C SER A 886 -10.35 -12.39 59.89
N GLN A 887 -11.35 -11.86 60.59
CA GLN A 887 -11.41 -10.44 60.98
C GLN A 887 -10.14 -10.00 61.71
N GLU A 888 -9.58 -10.86 62.54
CA GLU A 888 -8.34 -10.60 63.26
C GLU A 888 -7.15 -10.46 62.32
N ASN A 889 -7.01 -11.32 61.30
CA ASN A 889 -5.91 -11.23 60.33
C ASN A 889 -6.02 -9.95 59.49
N VAL A 890 -7.23 -9.64 59.02
CA VAL A 890 -7.53 -8.42 58.26
C VAL A 890 -7.15 -7.19 59.06
N VAL A 891 -7.60 -7.09 60.33
CA VAL A 891 -7.28 -5.94 61.20
C VAL A 891 -5.78 -5.86 61.52
N ASN A 892 -5.13 -6.98 61.79
CA ASN A 892 -3.69 -7.02 62.11
C ASN A 892 -2.83 -6.54 60.94
N LEU A 893 -3.28 -6.80 59.70
CA LEU A 893 -2.51 -6.50 58.49
C LEU A 893 -3.00 -5.26 57.73
N ALA A 894 -4.18 -4.71 58.05
CA ALA A 894 -4.78 -3.59 57.32
C ALA A 894 -3.83 -2.39 57.16
N ALA A 895 -3.08 -2.04 58.20
CA ALA A 895 -2.12 -0.92 58.15
C ALA A 895 -0.86 -1.25 57.33
N ILE A 896 -0.45 -2.52 57.29
CA ILE A 896 0.76 -2.97 56.57
C ILE A 896 0.44 -3.12 55.08
N VAL A 897 -0.70 -3.75 54.75
CA VAL A 897 -1.18 -3.88 53.38
C VAL A 897 -1.58 -2.51 52.82
N GLY A 898 -2.24 -1.67 53.63
CA GLY A 898 -2.57 -0.30 53.24
C GLY A 898 -1.35 0.63 53.05
N ALA A 899 -0.19 0.31 53.60
CA ALA A 899 1.05 1.05 53.31
C ALA A 899 1.64 0.73 51.93
N GLY A 900 1.07 -0.27 51.24
CA GLY A 900 1.54 -0.78 49.97
C GLY A 900 2.69 -1.76 50.11
N PHE A 901 2.77 -2.74 49.20
CA PHE A 901 3.92 -3.64 49.10
C PHE A 901 4.32 -3.91 47.65
N GLU A 902 5.62 -4.05 47.44
CA GLU A 902 6.21 -4.25 46.10
C GLU A 902 6.24 -5.73 45.70
N TYR A 903 5.94 -6.01 44.43
CA TYR A 903 6.06 -7.34 43.82
C TYR A 903 6.50 -7.23 42.35
N ILE A 904 6.92 -8.36 41.74
CA ILE A 904 7.25 -8.44 40.31
C ILE A 904 6.10 -9.16 39.61
N PRO A 905 5.41 -8.54 38.63
CA PRO A 905 4.35 -9.21 37.88
C PRO A 905 4.85 -10.52 37.25
N TRP A 906 4.09 -11.60 37.41
CA TRP A 906 4.43 -12.88 36.81
C TRP A 906 4.06 -12.88 35.32
N MET A 907 5.03 -13.11 34.43
CA MET A 907 4.81 -13.06 32.98
C MET A 907 4.57 -14.43 32.32
N GLY A 908 4.64 -15.54 33.06
CA GLY A 908 4.50 -16.89 32.52
C GLY A 908 5.56 -17.84 33.03
#